data_AF-A0A9P0C4K8-F1
#
_entry.id   AF-A0A9P0C4K8-F1
#
_cell.length_a   1.000
_cell.length_b   1.000
_cell.length_c   1.000
_cell.angle_alpha   90.00
_cell.angle_beta   90.00
_cell.angle_gamma   90.00
#
_symmetry.space_group_name_H-M   'P 1'
#
loop_
_entity.id
_entity.type
_entity.pdbx_description
1 polymer ?
#
loop_
_entity_poly.entity_id
_entity_poly.type
_entity_poly.pdbx_seq_one_letter_code
_entity_poly.pdbx_strand_id
1 'polypeptide(L)'
;MRTTLPVICVYYFTLLLSATSSVGDRVWLNSVVELVEMDYIDNCAERATSTWEELMGIEQGFTKKLERDKSFGLFASKIRDEVKSAVTGHALGQDDDILRRKVKLLLQPGDVLLDTEQWIKLVTFGVTSEHNLRFASNYDCGSNNCTLRDYKTVEEYWDSLVEYEGAILKARELWDHVKPLYTKLHNYIALRLKGVDAVGKTLPVHLLRSLNGDDWSNIIESLLPKHPAVYQKVHANLELMNLGGSNAFKSAANLINDLKLGEIRPEVLSESVFNSSCPPKLVDWCKPNKVRVVSCKDVSIGNYLDAHEATMKILYKQSTAMYSNNTYILREAPRYSAIYEAIPGFVSLLALSPYAIDKNRLFPVDLFNLNGNHHRMILQLILALRDLPKLNFYLAADEWRLKVLTGKTSTSTWKEFREKFSMLETSDRDLLSDPYVLLNKPFVGKFMGLILKYQIYQSFAEELESDDADLLAHVAAYHDRLSDTMMQGYSIQWPELVSDLLAKRENGLEYTGLTDYYRLLDEYLDLQLDPTNEVEDDYVEPDADETPTENQDIEFNMDNDVQVDEPYEETPLANHIDTEDRPKFGIETSTVAVLEIKNPIEAGDQKSDADIKEASYNVYWWIGIGVALAVVVIIIAIIARKRHNHRKQLERQRENSHA
;
A
#
# COMPACT_ATOMS: atom_id res chain seq x y z
N MET A 1 -5.62 -20.52 24.68
CA MET A 1 -5.12 -21.83 24.22
C MET A 1 -6.29 -22.73 23.89
N ARG A 2 -6.77 -22.73 22.63
CA ARG A 2 -7.49 -23.90 22.12
C ARG A 2 -6.45 -24.97 21.84
N THR A 3 -6.71 -26.20 22.30
CA THR A 3 -5.89 -27.36 21.93
C THR A 3 -5.86 -27.47 20.42
N THR A 4 -4.71 -27.23 19.82
CA THR A 4 -4.44 -27.46 18.40
C THR A 4 -4.68 -28.94 18.13
N LEU A 5 -5.86 -29.30 17.60
CA LEU A 5 -6.03 -30.62 17.01
C LEU A 5 -5.17 -30.61 15.75
N PRO A 6 -4.16 -31.50 15.62
CA PRO A 6 -3.39 -31.58 14.40
C PRO A 6 -4.34 -31.93 13.25
N VAL A 7 -4.12 -31.35 12.06
CA VAL A 7 -4.86 -31.60 10.81
C VAL A 7 -5.04 -33.11 10.54
N ILE A 8 -4.11 -33.92 11.05
CA ILE A 8 -4.11 -35.40 11.04
C ILE A 8 -5.35 -36.00 11.75
N CYS A 9 -5.88 -35.39 12.81
CA CYS A 9 -7.07 -35.89 13.50
C CYS A 9 -8.35 -35.68 12.67
N VAL A 10 -8.40 -34.64 11.84
CA VAL A 10 -9.50 -34.42 10.90
C VAL A 10 -9.42 -35.43 9.75
N TYR A 11 -8.21 -35.77 9.31
CA TYR A 11 -7.94 -36.79 8.28
C TYR A 11 -8.60 -38.15 8.61
N TYR A 12 -8.54 -38.60 9.86
CA TYR A 12 -9.18 -39.85 10.29
C TYR A 12 -10.70 -39.78 10.35
N PHE A 13 -11.28 -38.61 10.66
CA PHE A 13 -12.73 -38.47 10.78
C PHE A 13 -13.41 -38.38 9.41
N THR A 14 -12.73 -37.85 8.38
CA THR A 14 -13.26 -37.73 7.02
C THR A 14 -12.96 -38.95 6.14
N LEU A 15 -11.83 -39.65 6.35
CA LEU A 15 -11.54 -40.92 5.66
C LEU A 15 -12.58 -42.01 5.94
N LEU A 16 -13.26 -41.94 7.08
CA LEU A 16 -14.37 -42.84 7.40
C LEU A 16 -15.66 -42.51 6.62
N LEU A 17 -15.75 -41.36 5.95
CA LEU A 17 -16.97 -40.88 5.28
C LEU A 17 -16.85 -40.71 3.76
N SER A 18 -15.66 -40.60 3.17
CA SER A 18 -15.50 -40.38 1.72
C SER A 18 -14.82 -41.56 1.02
N ALA A 19 -15.64 -42.52 0.57
CA ALA A 19 -15.23 -43.41 -0.51
C ALA A 19 -15.12 -42.61 -1.83
N THR A 20 -13.89 -42.41 -2.30
CA THR A 20 -13.49 -42.25 -3.72
C THR A 20 -14.38 -41.38 -4.62
N SER A 21 -14.51 -40.08 -4.35
CA SER A 21 -15.02 -39.12 -5.35
C SER A 21 -14.27 -37.80 -5.30
N SER A 22 -13.99 -37.20 -6.47
CA SER A 22 -13.29 -35.90 -6.61
C SER A 22 -13.99 -34.75 -5.87
N VAL A 23 -15.30 -34.88 -5.63
CA VAL A 23 -16.10 -33.93 -4.84
C VAL A 23 -15.70 -33.98 -3.36
N GLY A 24 -15.39 -35.17 -2.82
CA GLY A 24 -14.94 -35.32 -1.43
C GLY A 24 -13.58 -34.66 -1.17
N ASP A 25 -12.64 -34.81 -2.11
CA ASP A 25 -11.30 -34.23 -2.02
C ASP A 25 -11.34 -32.69 -2.05
N ARG A 26 -12.25 -32.11 -2.84
CA ARG A 26 -12.44 -30.65 -2.92
C ARG A 26 -13.01 -30.06 -1.62
N VAL A 27 -14.08 -30.66 -1.08
CA VAL A 27 -14.69 -30.21 0.18
C VAL A 27 -13.66 -30.28 1.30
N TRP A 28 -12.88 -31.35 1.34
CA TRP A 28 -11.81 -31.52 2.32
C TRP A 28 -10.72 -30.44 2.19
N LEU A 29 -10.23 -30.16 0.97
CA LEU A 29 -9.20 -29.13 0.76
C LEU A 29 -9.70 -27.74 1.17
N ASN A 30 -10.94 -27.39 0.84
CA ASN A 30 -11.55 -26.14 1.29
C ASN A 30 -11.57 -26.03 2.82
N SER A 31 -11.98 -27.09 3.53
CA SER A 31 -11.97 -27.11 4.99
C SER A 31 -10.57 -26.98 5.59
N VAL A 32 -9.55 -27.58 4.95
CA VAL A 32 -8.14 -27.41 5.37
C VAL A 32 -7.70 -25.96 5.19
N VAL A 33 -8.00 -25.35 4.03
CA VAL A 33 -7.66 -23.95 3.74
C VAL A 33 -8.35 -23.00 4.73
N GLU A 34 -9.63 -23.21 5.03
CA GLU A 34 -10.36 -22.41 6.02
C GLU A 34 -9.78 -22.54 7.45
N LEU A 35 -9.38 -23.75 7.86
CA LEU A 35 -8.74 -23.97 9.16
C LEU A 35 -7.39 -23.24 9.25
N VAL A 36 -6.58 -23.36 8.21
CA VAL A 36 -5.31 -22.66 8.09
C VAL A 36 -5.50 -21.13 8.13
N GLU A 37 -6.51 -20.61 7.44
CA GLU A 37 -6.83 -19.20 7.44
C GLU A 37 -7.18 -18.69 8.86
N MET A 38 -7.91 -19.46 9.66
CA MET A 38 -8.18 -19.11 11.07
C MET A 38 -6.90 -19.02 11.90
N ASP A 39 -5.99 -19.98 11.75
CA ASP A 39 -4.71 -19.97 12.47
C ASP A 39 -3.85 -18.76 12.08
N TYR A 40 -3.86 -18.36 10.79
CA TYR A 40 -3.18 -17.15 10.34
C TYR A 40 -3.76 -15.87 10.97
N ILE A 41 -5.09 -15.78 11.09
CA ILE A 41 -5.75 -14.63 11.71
C ILE A 41 -5.32 -14.49 13.18
N ASP A 42 -5.28 -15.60 13.91
CA ASP A 42 -4.87 -15.60 15.33
C ASP A 42 -3.41 -15.19 15.49
N ASN A 43 -2.49 -15.81 14.74
CA ASN A 43 -1.06 -15.49 14.81
C ASN A 43 -0.78 -14.05 14.34
N CYS A 44 -1.50 -13.56 13.33
CA CYS A 44 -1.37 -12.17 12.92
C CYS A 44 -1.89 -11.21 14.00
N ALA A 45 -3.03 -11.49 14.64
CA ALA A 45 -3.56 -10.62 15.68
C ALA A 45 -2.58 -10.46 16.86
N GLU A 46 -1.85 -11.52 17.24
CA GLU A 46 -0.79 -11.45 18.24
C GLU A 46 0.39 -10.59 17.76
N ARG A 47 0.82 -10.76 16.50
CA ARG A 47 1.87 -9.95 15.87
C ARG A 47 1.50 -8.47 15.81
N ALA A 48 0.30 -8.16 15.36
CA ALA A 48 -0.25 -6.81 15.28
C ALA A 48 -0.31 -6.15 16.66
N THR A 49 -0.75 -6.89 17.68
CA THR A 49 -0.77 -6.39 19.07
C THR A 49 0.63 -6.03 19.54
N SER A 50 1.63 -6.90 19.35
CA SER A 50 3.01 -6.59 19.74
C SER A 50 3.63 -5.44 18.94
N THR A 51 3.26 -5.29 17.66
CA THR A 51 3.67 -4.15 16.83
C THR A 51 3.07 -2.86 17.37
N TRP A 52 1.80 -2.88 17.76
CA TRP A 52 1.16 -1.73 18.40
C TRP A 52 1.82 -1.37 19.72
N GLU A 53 2.11 -2.35 20.58
CA GLU A 53 2.83 -2.11 21.84
C GLU A 53 4.18 -1.41 21.61
N GLU A 54 4.95 -1.84 20.60
CA GLU A 54 6.21 -1.20 20.21
C GLU A 54 6.03 0.24 19.74
N LEU A 55 5.06 0.50 18.86
CA LEU A 55 4.77 1.84 18.35
C LEU A 55 4.24 2.81 19.41
N MET A 56 3.60 2.27 20.45
CA MET A 56 3.16 3.05 21.61
C MET A 56 4.26 3.24 22.66
N GLY A 57 5.47 2.73 22.44
CA GLY A 57 6.60 2.88 23.35
C GLY A 57 6.45 2.08 24.65
N ILE A 58 5.66 1.00 24.65
CA ILE A 58 5.49 0.14 25.83
C ILE A 58 6.79 -0.62 26.11
N GLU A 59 7.15 -0.73 27.39
CA GLU A 59 8.34 -1.44 27.84
C GLU A 59 8.37 -2.87 27.28
N GLN A 60 9.54 -3.28 26.75
CA GLN A 60 9.74 -4.57 26.06
C GLN A 60 8.90 -4.77 24.79
N GLY A 61 8.18 -3.75 24.29
CA GLY A 61 7.36 -3.83 23.08
C GLY A 61 8.15 -4.30 21.86
N PHE A 62 9.35 -3.73 21.65
CA PHE A 62 10.25 -4.15 20.56
C PHE A 62 10.68 -5.62 20.67
N THR A 63 11.08 -6.06 21.86
CA THR A 63 11.49 -7.45 22.09
C THR A 63 10.34 -8.42 21.83
N LYS A 64 9.16 -8.13 22.37
CA LYS A 64 7.95 -8.92 22.12
C LYS A 64 7.59 -8.96 20.63
N LYS A 65 7.67 -7.82 19.94
CA LYS A 65 7.44 -7.74 18.50
C LYS A 65 8.39 -8.65 17.73
N LEU A 66 9.68 -8.61 18.03
CA LEU A 66 10.68 -9.48 17.38
C LEU A 66 10.40 -10.97 17.66
N GLU A 67 10.01 -11.32 18.88
CA GLU A 67 9.62 -12.70 19.23
C GLU A 67 8.36 -13.17 18.48
N ARG A 68 7.36 -12.29 18.30
CA ARG A 68 6.12 -12.60 17.58
C ARG A 68 6.33 -12.68 16.08
N ASP A 69 7.15 -11.79 15.51
CA ASP A 69 7.59 -11.87 14.11
C ASP A 69 8.33 -13.19 13.87
N LYS A 70 9.24 -13.57 14.79
CA LYS A 70 9.95 -14.86 14.76
C LYS A 70 8.99 -16.05 14.76
N SER A 71 8.05 -16.04 15.70
CA SER A 71 7.06 -17.12 15.87
C SER A 71 6.12 -17.24 14.65
N PHE A 72 5.71 -16.11 14.07
CA PHE A 72 4.88 -16.08 12.87
C PHE A 72 5.58 -16.72 11.66
N GLY A 73 6.88 -16.47 11.47
CA GLY A 73 7.62 -17.11 10.38
C GLY A 73 7.73 -18.62 10.55
N LEU A 74 8.03 -19.11 11.77
CA LEU A 74 8.04 -20.54 12.04
C LEU A 74 6.67 -21.19 11.80
N PHE A 75 5.60 -20.52 12.23
CA PHE A 75 4.22 -20.94 12.02
C PHE A 75 3.90 -21.07 10.52
N ALA A 76 4.16 -20.02 9.73
CA ALA A 76 3.86 -20.03 8.30
C ALA A 76 4.65 -21.12 7.54
N SER A 77 5.87 -21.49 7.99
CA SER A 77 6.66 -22.57 7.39
C SER A 77 6.00 -23.92 7.65
N LYS A 78 5.54 -24.13 8.88
CA LYS A 78 4.85 -25.36 9.27
C LYS A 78 3.55 -25.52 8.47
N ILE A 79 2.76 -24.45 8.37
CA ILE A 79 1.51 -24.43 7.61
C ILE A 79 1.75 -24.75 6.13
N ARG A 80 2.78 -24.17 5.51
CA ARG A 80 3.16 -24.51 4.13
C ARG A 80 3.36 -26.01 3.96
N ASP A 81 4.09 -26.66 4.88
CA ASP A 81 4.38 -28.09 4.79
C ASP A 81 3.11 -28.94 5.01
N GLU A 82 2.23 -28.51 5.92
CA GLU A 82 0.92 -29.14 6.13
C GLU A 82 0.04 -29.03 4.87
N VAL A 83 -0.10 -27.83 4.29
CA VAL A 83 -0.85 -27.59 3.05
C VAL A 83 -0.25 -28.36 1.88
N LYS A 84 1.08 -28.42 1.76
CA LYS A 84 1.77 -29.22 0.74
C LYS A 84 1.42 -30.71 0.85
N SER A 85 1.36 -31.25 2.07
CA SER A 85 0.97 -32.64 2.29
C SER A 85 -0.51 -32.90 1.98
N ALA A 86 -1.34 -31.85 2.10
CA ALA A 86 -2.78 -31.90 1.85
C ALA A 86 -3.14 -31.85 0.36
N VAL A 87 -2.42 -31.05 -0.44
CA VAL A 87 -2.68 -30.91 -1.88
C VAL A 87 -2.29 -32.20 -2.62
N THR A 88 -3.24 -33.12 -2.76
CA THR A 88 -3.10 -34.31 -3.62
C THR A 88 -3.74 -34.05 -5.00
N GLY A 89 -3.26 -34.74 -6.04
CA GLY A 89 -3.45 -34.39 -7.47
C GLY A 89 -4.88 -34.43 -8.04
N HIS A 90 -5.94 -34.48 -7.22
CA HIS A 90 -7.34 -34.47 -7.65
C HIS A 90 -8.19 -33.36 -7.00
N ALA A 91 -7.63 -32.50 -6.14
CA ALA A 91 -8.41 -31.56 -5.34
C ALA A 91 -8.62 -30.16 -5.97
N LEU A 92 -7.79 -29.75 -6.94
CA LEU A 92 -7.92 -28.48 -7.64
C LEU A 92 -8.68 -28.69 -8.96
N GLY A 93 -9.87 -28.08 -9.07
CA GLY A 93 -10.65 -28.09 -10.31
C GLY A 93 -10.16 -27.05 -11.32
N GLN A 94 -10.49 -27.26 -12.60
CA GLN A 94 -10.16 -26.31 -13.67
C GLN A 94 -10.81 -24.93 -13.46
N ASP A 95 -12.01 -24.88 -12.87
CA ASP A 95 -12.84 -23.68 -12.78
C ASP A 95 -12.71 -22.90 -11.44
N ASP A 96 -11.79 -23.28 -10.54
CA ASP A 96 -11.67 -22.69 -9.20
C ASP A 96 -10.37 -21.89 -9.03
N ASP A 97 -10.27 -20.79 -9.78
CA ASP A 97 -9.07 -19.93 -9.79
C ASP A 97 -8.81 -19.30 -8.41
N ILE A 98 -9.86 -19.03 -7.62
CA ILE A 98 -9.72 -18.47 -6.27
C ILE A 98 -9.10 -19.49 -5.31
N LEU A 99 -9.60 -20.73 -5.27
CA LEU A 99 -9.00 -21.77 -4.43
C LEU A 99 -7.55 -22.06 -4.85
N ARG A 100 -7.28 -22.09 -6.15
CA ARG A 100 -5.93 -22.26 -6.68
C ARG A 100 -5.00 -21.12 -6.25
N ARG A 101 -5.50 -19.88 -6.31
CA ARG A 101 -4.79 -18.68 -5.82
C ARG A 101 -4.52 -18.78 -4.31
N LYS A 102 -5.52 -19.14 -3.50
CA LYS A 102 -5.36 -19.35 -2.05
C LYS A 102 -4.27 -20.40 -1.76
N VAL A 103 -4.36 -21.57 -2.39
CA VAL A 103 -3.40 -22.66 -2.21
C VAL A 103 -2.00 -22.23 -2.64
N LYS A 104 -1.85 -21.56 -3.79
CA LYS A 104 -0.57 -21.01 -4.24
C LYS A 104 0.03 -20.06 -3.21
N LEU A 105 -0.76 -19.11 -2.70
CA LEU A 105 -0.30 -18.13 -1.69
C LEU A 105 0.08 -18.80 -0.36
N LEU A 106 -0.64 -19.85 0.06
CA LEU A 106 -0.31 -20.64 1.25
C LEU A 106 0.96 -21.49 1.09
N LEU A 107 1.22 -21.96 -0.14
CA LEU A 107 2.44 -22.67 -0.49
C LEU A 107 3.62 -21.70 -0.69
N GLN A 108 3.35 -20.40 -0.85
CA GLN A 108 4.32 -19.31 -1.05
C GLN A 108 4.16 -18.17 -0.02
N PRO A 109 4.30 -18.44 1.29
CA PRO A 109 4.09 -17.42 2.32
C PRO A 109 5.12 -16.28 2.34
N GLY A 110 6.09 -16.28 1.42
CA GLY A 110 7.18 -15.31 1.33
C GLY A 110 8.46 -15.82 1.97
N ASP A 111 9.12 -15.02 2.82
CA ASP A 111 10.51 -15.29 3.25
C ASP A 111 10.64 -16.56 4.10
N VAL A 112 9.50 -17.01 4.60
CA VAL A 112 9.28 -18.26 5.31
C VAL A 112 9.57 -19.51 4.46
N LEU A 113 9.77 -19.34 3.15
CA LEU A 113 10.26 -20.38 2.27
C LEU A 113 11.73 -20.79 2.53
N LEU A 114 12.48 -19.95 3.23
CA LEU A 114 13.86 -20.24 3.61
C LEU A 114 13.93 -21.26 4.74
N ASP A 115 15.03 -22.01 4.83
CA ASP A 115 15.24 -22.89 5.99
C ASP A 115 15.27 -22.06 7.29
N THR A 116 14.92 -22.67 8.43
CA THR A 116 14.80 -21.94 9.70
C THR A 116 16.08 -21.22 10.11
N GLU A 117 17.24 -21.79 9.82
CA GLU A 117 18.52 -21.19 10.18
C GLU A 117 18.80 -19.95 9.32
N GLN A 118 18.61 -20.06 8.00
CA GLN A 118 18.73 -18.99 7.01
C GLN A 118 17.70 -17.89 7.22
N TRP A 119 16.44 -18.25 7.49
CA TRP A 119 15.38 -17.28 7.78
C TRP A 119 15.67 -16.51 9.06
N ILE A 120 16.09 -17.18 10.13
CA ILE A 120 16.52 -16.51 11.37
C ILE A 120 17.69 -15.57 11.06
N LYS A 121 18.68 -16.04 10.31
CA LYS A 121 19.85 -15.24 9.90
C LYS A 121 19.48 -14.03 9.04
N LEU A 122 18.49 -14.17 8.18
CA LEU A 122 17.93 -13.12 7.31
C LEU A 122 17.13 -12.08 8.10
N VAL A 123 16.29 -12.50 9.05
CA VAL A 123 15.58 -11.55 9.94
C VAL A 123 16.57 -10.86 10.89
N THR A 124 17.72 -11.50 11.17
CA THR A 124 18.86 -10.88 11.85
C THR A 124 19.89 -10.27 10.90
N PHE A 125 19.54 -9.99 9.63
CA PHE A 125 20.45 -9.50 8.58
C PHE A 125 21.29 -8.30 9.03
N GLY A 126 20.75 -7.47 9.93
CA GLY A 126 21.44 -6.34 10.54
C GLY A 126 22.57 -6.66 11.53
N VAL A 127 22.74 -7.91 11.97
CA VAL A 127 23.74 -8.28 13.01
C VAL A 127 24.90 -9.11 12.46
N THR A 128 24.68 -10.00 11.49
CA THR A 128 25.74 -10.89 10.97
C THR A 128 25.44 -11.28 9.53
N SER A 129 26.05 -10.57 8.60
CA SER A 129 25.77 -10.74 7.18
C SER A 129 26.86 -11.61 6.53
N GLU A 130 26.76 -12.91 6.78
CA GLU A 130 27.39 -13.96 5.96
C GLU A 130 26.44 -15.16 5.92
N HIS A 131 25.39 -15.11 5.09
CA HIS A 131 24.74 -16.35 4.63
C HIS A 131 24.17 -16.21 3.22
N ASN A 132 24.64 -17.11 2.34
CA ASN A 132 24.05 -17.35 1.03
C ASN A 132 22.73 -18.09 1.22
N LEU A 133 21.61 -17.40 0.97
CA LEU A 133 20.28 -18.02 0.98
C LEU A 133 20.23 -19.15 -0.06
N ARG A 134 20.03 -20.39 0.38
CA ARG A 134 19.80 -21.53 -0.50
C ARG A 134 18.30 -21.82 -0.55
N PHE A 135 17.72 -21.27 -1.62
CA PHE A 135 16.45 -21.55 -2.30
C PHE A 135 15.16 -21.52 -1.48
N ALA A 136 14.36 -20.49 -1.76
CA ALA A 136 12.92 -20.53 -1.61
C ALA A 136 12.29 -21.38 -2.74
N SER A 137 11.05 -21.83 -2.52
CA SER A 137 10.31 -22.69 -3.44
C SER A 137 9.20 -21.94 -4.18
N ASN A 138 9.16 -22.06 -5.50
CA ASN A 138 8.02 -21.65 -6.33
C ASN A 138 7.00 -22.80 -6.45
N TYR A 139 5.72 -22.49 -6.46
CA TYR A 139 4.66 -23.46 -6.72
C TYR A 139 3.88 -23.04 -7.96
N ASP A 140 3.99 -23.84 -9.01
CA ASP A 140 3.12 -23.74 -10.18
C ASP A 140 1.90 -24.61 -9.96
N CYS A 141 0.83 -23.96 -9.49
CA CYS A 141 -0.49 -24.55 -9.40
C CYS A 141 -1.17 -24.38 -10.76
N GLY A 142 -1.02 -25.39 -11.62
CA GLY A 142 -1.75 -25.51 -12.88
C GLY A 142 -3.20 -25.93 -12.64
N SER A 143 -3.84 -26.52 -13.66
CA SER A 143 -5.26 -26.89 -13.61
C SER A 143 -5.60 -27.90 -12.51
N ASN A 144 -4.76 -28.93 -12.32
CA ASN A 144 -5.10 -30.11 -11.51
C ASN A 144 -4.04 -30.43 -10.44
N ASN A 145 -2.87 -29.79 -10.47
CA ASN A 145 -1.77 -30.06 -9.55
C ASN A 145 -0.95 -28.80 -9.24
N CYS A 146 -0.35 -28.77 -8.05
CA CYS A 146 0.69 -27.80 -7.70
C CYS A 146 2.04 -28.51 -7.75
N THR A 147 2.91 -28.07 -8.64
CA THR A 147 4.26 -28.61 -8.78
C THR A 147 5.28 -27.67 -8.17
N LEU A 148 6.25 -28.26 -7.46
CA LEU A 148 7.35 -27.54 -6.86
C LEU A 148 8.39 -27.22 -7.94
N ARG A 149 8.78 -25.95 -8.03
CA ARG A 149 9.93 -25.48 -8.79
C ARG A 149 10.82 -24.69 -7.84
N ASP A 150 12.10 -25.01 -7.74
CA ASP A 150 13.00 -24.20 -6.93
C ASP A 150 13.35 -22.90 -7.65
N TYR A 151 13.39 -21.78 -6.91
CA TYR A 151 13.97 -20.54 -7.44
C TYR A 151 15.48 -20.75 -7.60
N LYS A 152 16.08 -20.19 -8.66
CA LYS A 152 17.53 -20.30 -8.91
C LYS A 152 18.32 -19.19 -8.22
N THR A 153 17.69 -18.05 -7.93
CA THR A 153 18.33 -16.87 -7.34
C THR A 153 17.38 -16.15 -6.36
N VAL A 154 17.93 -15.31 -5.47
CA VAL A 154 17.14 -14.41 -4.61
C VAL A 154 16.35 -13.41 -5.44
N GLU A 155 16.89 -12.97 -6.57
CA GLU A 155 16.24 -12.08 -7.53
C GLU A 155 14.95 -12.70 -8.08
N GLU A 156 14.98 -13.96 -8.53
CA GLU A 156 13.78 -14.69 -9.02
C GLU A 156 12.73 -14.86 -7.91
N TYR A 157 13.16 -15.04 -6.66
CA TYR A 157 12.26 -15.11 -5.52
C TYR A 157 11.60 -13.75 -5.24
N TRP A 158 12.35 -12.64 -5.25
CA TRP A 158 11.78 -11.29 -5.09
C TRP A 158 10.84 -10.90 -6.23
N ASP A 159 11.20 -11.22 -7.47
CA ASP A 159 10.35 -11.06 -8.66
C ASP A 159 9.00 -11.76 -8.47
N SER A 160 9.00 -12.95 -7.87
CA SER A 160 7.77 -13.69 -7.57
C SER A 160 6.92 -13.05 -6.46
N LEU A 161 7.54 -12.41 -5.45
CA LEU A 161 6.81 -11.72 -4.40
C LEU A 161 6.05 -10.51 -4.94
N VAL A 162 6.67 -9.79 -5.87
CA VAL A 162 6.08 -8.61 -6.51
C VAL A 162 5.22 -8.97 -7.72
N GLU A 163 5.11 -10.26 -8.05
CA GLU A 163 4.30 -10.78 -9.16
C GLU A 163 4.69 -10.19 -10.52
N TYR A 164 5.98 -10.00 -10.73
CA TYR A 164 6.51 -9.47 -11.98
C TYR A 164 7.85 -10.14 -12.31
N GLU A 165 7.88 -10.94 -13.37
CA GLU A 165 9.09 -11.61 -13.83
C GLU A 165 10.13 -10.58 -14.32
N GLY A 166 11.35 -10.64 -13.79
CA GLY A 166 12.40 -9.68 -14.14
C GLY A 166 12.17 -8.29 -13.54
N ALA A 167 11.50 -8.15 -12.41
CA ALA A 167 11.18 -6.87 -11.78
C ALA A 167 12.42 -6.01 -11.54
N ILE A 168 13.51 -6.60 -11.03
CA ILE A 168 14.76 -5.86 -10.81
C ILE A 168 15.38 -5.40 -12.13
N LEU A 169 15.34 -6.22 -13.18
CA LEU A 169 15.82 -5.84 -14.51
C LEU A 169 15.01 -4.69 -15.09
N LYS A 170 13.68 -4.76 -14.97
CA LYS A 170 12.80 -3.67 -15.40
C LYS A 170 13.04 -2.40 -14.60
N ALA A 171 13.27 -2.50 -13.29
CA ALA A 171 13.59 -1.36 -12.45
C ALA A 171 14.92 -0.68 -12.85
N ARG A 172 15.95 -1.45 -13.24
CA ARG A 172 17.20 -0.91 -13.81
C ARG A 172 16.95 -0.12 -15.08
N GLU A 173 16.21 -0.72 -16.03
CA GLU A 173 15.86 -0.09 -17.31
C GLU A 173 15.10 1.24 -17.10
N LEU A 174 14.10 1.24 -16.22
CA LEU A 174 13.33 2.45 -15.89
C LEU A 174 14.21 3.49 -15.22
N TRP A 175 15.08 3.08 -14.29
CA TRP A 175 16.00 3.98 -13.60
C TRP A 175 16.96 4.67 -14.56
N ASP A 176 17.48 3.99 -15.59
CA ASP A 176 18.36 4.62 -16.57
C ASP A 176 17.72 5.83 -17.29
N HIS A 177 16.39 5.80 -17.46
CA HIS A 177 15.64 6.92 -18.05
C HIS A 177 15.28 8.02 -17.04
N VAL A 178 15.11 7.67 -15.76
CA VAL A 178 14.78 8.64 -14.69
C VAL A 178 16.03 9.30 -14.08
N LYS A 179 17.17 8.60 -14.10
CA LYS A 179 18.44 9.04 -13.52
C LYS A 179 18.92 10.42 -13.99
N PRO A 180 18.75 10.84 -15.26
CA PRO A 180 19.12 12.19 -15.69
C PRO A 180 18.42 13.28 -14.85
N LEU A 181 17.11 13.18 -14.66
CA LEU A 181 16.34 14.13 -13.85
C LEU A 181 16.78 14.11 -12.38
N TYR A 182 17.00 12.93 -11.79
CA TYR A 182 17.58 12.81 -10.45
C TYR A 182 18.94 13.51 -10.33
N THR A 183 19.79 13.36 -11.34
CA THR A 183 21.13 13.95 -11.36
C THR A 183 21.07 15.47 -11.47
N LYS A 184 20.16 16.01 -12.28
CA LYS A 184 19.91 17.46 -12.35
C LYS A 184 19.41 18.01 -11.01
N LEU A 185 18.43 17.36 -10.37
CA LEU A 185 17.93 17.77 -9.06
C LEU A 185 19.04 17.74 -7.99
N HIS A 186 19.84 16.67 -7.97
CA HIS A 186 20.99 16.55 -7.07
C HIS A 186 21.99 17.69 -7.27
N ASN A 187 22.37 17.97 -8.52
CA ASN A 187 23.29 19.06 -8.86
C ASN A 187 22.74 20.43 -8.47
N TYR A 188 21.44 20.67 -8.65
CA TYR A 188 20.78 21.89 -8.23
C TYR A 188 20.82 22.06 -6.71
N ILE A 189 20.59 20.98 -5.95
CA ILE A 189 20.72 20.99 -4.48
C ILE A 189 22.16 21.29 -4.07
N ALA A 190 23.15 20.66 -4.72
CA ALA A 190 24.56 20.92 -4.45
C ALA A 190 24.92 22.39 -4.72
N LEU A 191 24.46 22.96 -5.83
CA LEU A 191 24.61 24.36 -6.18
C LEU A 191 24.03 25.29 -5.10
N ARG A 192 22.78 25.03 -4.69
CA ARG A 192 22.06 25.88 -3.73
C ARG A 192 22.60 25.79 -2.31
N LEU A 193 23.03 24.60 -1.86
CA LEU A 193 23.50 24.39 -0.48
C LEU A 193 25.01 24.65 -0.30
N LYS A 194 25.82 24.40 -1.33
CA LYS A 194 27.29 24.40 -1.22
C LYS A 194 28.01 25.22 -2.30
N GLY A 195 27.30 25.72 -3.30
CA GLY A 195 27.87 26.51 -4.40
C GLY A 195 28.38 25.68 -5.58
N VAL A 196 28.88 26.38 -6.60
CA VAL A 196 29.26 25.82 -7.91
C VAL A 196 30.31 24.70 -7.78
N ASP A 197 31.26 24.83 -6.85
CA ASP A 197 32.32 23.84 -6.64
C ASP A 197 31.81 22.47 -6.16
N ALA A 198 30.57 22.39 -5.67
CA ALA A 198 29.96 21.14 -5.20
C ALA A 198 29.15 20.43 -6.28
N VAL A 199 28.86 21.08 -7.42
CA VAL A 199 28.08 20.49 -8.52
C VAL A 199 28.80 19.25 -9.07
N GLY A 200 28.07 18.15 -9.24
CA GLY A 200 28.60 16.87 -9.70
C GLY A 200 29.42 16.09 -8.66
N LYS A 201 29.55 16.59 -7.41
CA LYS A 201 30.20 15.88 -6.30
C LYS A 201 29.16 15.23 -5.39
N THR A 202 29.58 14.31 -4.54
CA THR A 202 28.72 13.67 -3.55
C THR A 202 28.23 14.65 -2.48
N LEU A 203 27.04 14.40 -1.94
CA LEU A 203 26.46 15.18 -0.84
C LEU A 203 26.34 14.33 0.44
N PRO A 204 26.78 14.85 1.60
CA PRO A 204 26.48 14.21 2.87
C PRO A 204 24.98 14.15 3.16
N VAL A 205 24.47 12.96 3.50
CA VAL A 205 23.02 12.71 3.73
C VAL A 205 22.42 13.64 4.78
N HIS A 206 23.18 13.98 5.84
CA HIS A 206 22.70 14.87 6.90
C HIS A 206 22.37 16.30 6.41
N LEU A 207 22.95 16.77 5.29
CA LEU A 207 22.60 18.06 4.71
C LEU A 207 21.19 18.08 4.11
N LEU A 208 20.66 16.92 3.77
CA LEU A 208 19.33 16.74 3.19
C LEU A 208 18.24 16.67 4.27
N ARG A 209 18.62 16.80 5.55
CA ARG A 209 17.73 16.66 6.73
C ARG A 209 16.91 15.37 6.66
N SER A 210 17.58 14.30 6.28
CA SER A 210 17.03 12.96 6.09
C SER A 210 17.92 11.95 6.78
N LEU A 211 17.33 10.91 7.38
CA LEU A 211 18.10 9.86 8.03
C LEU A 211 18.79 8.95 6.99
N ASN A 212 18.04 8.50 5.98
CA ASN A 212 18.51 7.58 4.95
C ASN A 212 18.80 8.28 3.60
N GLY A 213 18.48 9.57 3.48
CA GLY A 213 18.58 10.31 2.23
C GLY A 213 17.56 9.86 1.19
N ASP A 214 16.42 9.34 1.65
CA ASP A 214 15.29 8.87 0.85
C ASP A 214 14.14 9.89 0.76
N ASP A 215 14.23 11.02 1.48
CA ASP A 215 13.31 12.16 1.38
C ASP A 215 14.10 13.46 1.56
N TRP A 216 14.07 14.35 0.56
CA TRP A 216 14.77 15.63 0.56
C TRP A 216 13.80 16.82 0.68
N SER A 217 12.52 16.59 0.97
CA SER A 217 11.52 17.66 1.07
C SER A 217 11.81 18.66 2.21
N ASN A 218 12.52 18.22 3.25
CA ASN A 218 12.89 19.04 4.43
C ASN A 218 13.84 20.22 4.13
N ILE A 219 14.43 20.28 2.93
CA ILE A 219 15.33 21.38 2.51
C ILE A 219 14.70 22.31 1.48
N ILE A 220 13.41 22.15 1.19
CA ILE A 220 12.74 22.87 0.09
C ILE A 220 12.89 24.39 0.16
N GLU A 221 12.86 25.00 1.35
CA GLU A 221 12.99 26.45 1.52
C GLU A 221 14.29 27.01 0.93
N SER A 222 15.37 26.21 0.93
CA SER A 222 16.66 26.61 0.33
C SER A 222 16.67 26.52 -1.20
N LEU A 223 15.66 25.88 -1.78
CA LEU A 223 15.57 25.49 -3.20
C LEU A 223 14.48 26.26 -3.95
N LEU A 224 13.66 27.04 -3.25
CA LEU A 224 12.56 27.78 -3.86
C LEU A 224 13.06 28.79 -4.90
N PRO A 225 12.28 28.99 -5.99
CA PRO A 225 12.49 30.10 -6.92
C PRO A 225 12.12 31.43 -6.26
N LYS A 226 12.39 32.55 -6.95
CA LYS A 226 12.13 33.92 -6.47
C LYS A 226 10.67 34.20 -6.11
N HIS A 227 9.72 33.64 -6.86
CA HIS A 227 8.28 33.83 -6.66
C HIS A 227 7.57 32.52 -6.25
N PRO A 228 7.73 32.00 -5.01
CA PRO A 228 7.20 30.69 -4.62
C PRO A 228 5.80 30.77 -3.97
N ALA A 229 4.91 31.62 -4.50
CA ALA A 229 3.64 31.98 -3.85
C ALA A 229 2.76 30.77 -3.50
N VAL A 230 2.67 29.78 -4.40
CA VAL A 230 1.91 28.54 -4.14
C VAL A 230 2.45 27.77 -2.95
N TYR A 231 3.78 27.62 -2.83
CA TYR A 231 4.39 26.95 -1.68
C TYR A 231 4.13 27.72 -0.38
N GLN A 232 4.39 29.04 -0.37
CA GLN A 232 4.26 29.86 0.83
C GLN A 232 2.83 29.85 1.37
N LYS A 233 1.83 30.04 0.49
CA LYS A 233 0.42 30.04 0.88
C LYS A 233 -0.08 28.66 1.30
N VAL A 234 0.27 27.59 0.57
CA VAL A 234 -0.11 26.22 0.96
C VAL A 234 0.50 25.87 2.32
N HIS A 235 1.79 26.15 2.53
CA HIS A 235 2.47 25.90 3.80
C HIS A 235 1.81 26.67 4.96
N ALA A 236 1.61 27.99 4.79
CA ALA A 236 0.98 28.83 5.81
C ALA A 236 -0.46 28.39 6.12
N ASN A 237 -1.26 28.09 5.09
CA ASN A 237 -2.64 27.67 5.28
C ASN A 237 -2.76 26.28 5.92
N LEU A 238 -1.85 25.35 5.64
CA LEU A 238 -1.79 24.08 6.36
C LEU A 238 -1.59 24.31 7.87
N GLU A 239 -0.68 25.22 8.26
CA GLU A 239 -0.46 25.57 9.67
C GLU A 239 -1.66 26.31 10.28
N LEU A 240 -2.16 27.35 9.63
CA LEU A 240 -3.30 28.15 10.10
C LEU A 240 -4.56 27.30 10.32
N MET A 241 -4.80 26.34 9.42
CA MET A 241 -5.93 25.40 9.52
C MET A 241 -5.61 24.17 10.38
N ASN A 242 -4.39 24.06 10.92
CA ASN A 242 -3.91 22.94 11.72
C ASN A 242 -4.18 21.59 11.04
N LEU A 243 -3.83 21.49 9.75
CA LEU A 243 -4.00 20.30 8.90
C LEU A 243 -2.84 19.30 9.08
N GLY A 244 -2.58 18.94 10.34
CA GLY A 244 -1.66 17.87 10.75
C GLY A 244 -2.38 16.77 11.51
N GLY A 245 -1.68 15.66 11.77
CA GLY A 245 -2.22 14.52 12.52
C GLY A 245 -3.61 14.08 12.03
N SER A 246 -4.58 13.98 12.94
CA SER A 246 -5.94 13.51 12.62
C SER A 246 -6.66 14.37 11.57
N ASN A 247 -6.39 15.68 11.51
CA ASN A 247 -7.05 16.57 10.55
C ASN A 247 -6.59 16.30 9.11
N ALA A 248 -5.31 15.97 8.90
CA ALA A 248 -4.79 15.56 7.60
C ALA A 248 -5.47 14.25 7.12
N PHE A 249 -5.68 13.29 8.02
CA PHE A 249 -6.38 12.03 7.68
C PHE A 249 -7.88 12.25 7.39
N LYS A 250 -8.54 13.20 8.04
CA LYS A 250 -9.92 13.60 7.71
C LYS A 250 -9.99 14.27 6.34
N SER A 251 -9.05 15.17 6.03
CA SER A 251 -8.93 15.78 4.70
C SER A 251 -8.71 14.71 3.62
N ALA A 252 -7.85 13.73 3.88
CA ALA A 252 -7.66 12.58 3.01
C ALA A 252 -8.92 11.74 2.81
N ALA A 253 -9.68 11.47 3.87
CA ALA A 253 -10.95 10.76 3.77
C ALA A 253 -11.99 11.54 2.93
N ASN A 254 -12.00 12.87 3.03
CA ASN A 254 -12.86 13.71 2.20
C ASN A 254 -12.47 13.63 0.71
N LEU A 255 -11.17 13.70 0.39
CA LEU A 255 -10.71 13.56 -1.00
C LEU A 255 -11.10 12.20 -1.58
N ILE A 256 -10.95 11.13 -0.81
CA ILE A 256 -11.36 9.77 -1.23
C ILE A 256 -12.86 9.71 -1.55
N ASN A 257 -13.69 10.34 -0.73
CA ASN A 257 -15.13 10.43 -0.96
C ASN A 257 -15.46 11.28 -2.22
N ASP A 258 -14.76 12.39 -2.40
CA ASP A 258 -14.90 13.25 -3.58
C ASP A 258 -14.55 12.52 -4.89
N LEU A 259 -13.54 11.65 -4.83
CA LEU A 259 -13.15 10.75 -5.91
C LEU A 259 -14.10 9.56 -6.08
N LYS A 260 -15.13 9.43 -5.24
CA LYS A 260 -16.11 8.33 -5.22
C LYS A 260 -15.48 6.93 -5.07
N LEU A 261 -14.32 6.85 -4.42
CA LEU A 261 -13.60 5.58 -4.23
C LEU A 261 -14.11 4.79 -3.02
N GLY A 262 -14.82 5.45 -2.10
CA GLY A 262 -15.41 4.84 -0.93
C GLY A 262 -15.35 5.74 0.30
N GLU A 263 -15.61 5.17 1.46
CA GLU A 263 -15.60 5.90 2.73
C GLU A 263 -14.70 5.21 3.74
N ILE A 264 -13.96 6.01 4.52
CA ILE A 264 -13.17 5.51 5.64
C ILE A 264 -14.08 5.35 6.85
N ARG A 265 -14.12 4.13 7.38
CA ARG A 265 -14.90 3.83 8.59
C ARG A 265 -14.46 4.69 9.78
N PRO A 266 -15.39 5.35 10.50
CA PRO A 266 -15.06 6.23 11.62
C PRO A 266 -14.23 5.55 12.72
N GLU A 267 -14.47 4.25 12.95
CA GLU A 267 -13.76 3.46 13.97
C GLU A 267 -12.26 3.37 13.68
N VAL A 268 -11.85 3.40 12.40
CA VAL A 268 -10.42 3.36 12.06
C VAL A 268 -9.73 4.63 12.53
N LEU A 269 -10.33 5.80 12.30
CA LEU A 269 -9.74 7.07 12.72
C LEU A 269 -9.82 7.23 14.25
N SER A 270 -10.91 6.82 14.89
CA SER A 270 -11.06 6.96 16.35
C SER A 270 -10.18 6.01 17.17
N GLU A 271 -9.87 4.81 16.64
CA GLU A 271 -8.95 3.85 17.27
C GLU A 271 -7.47 4.09 16.89
N SER A 272 -7.16 5.08 16.03
CA SER A 272 -5.80 5.42 15.59
C SER A 272 -5.13 6.48 16.47
N VAL A 273 -3.81 6.59 16.37
CA VAL A 273 -2.99 7.54 17.14
C VAL A 273 -2.28 8.49 16.19
N PHE A 274 -2.51 9.80 16.34
CA PHE A 274 -1.99 10.84 15.45
C PHE A 274 -1.06 11.84 16.13
N ASN A 275 -0.47 11.46 17.27
CA ASN A 275 0.44 12.28 18.06
C ASN A 275 1.66 11.48 18.55
N SER A 276 2.14 10.53 17.73
CA SER A 276 3.31 9.68 18.00
C SER A 276 4.40 9.90 16.93
N SER A 277 4.96 8.84 16.33
CA SER A 277 6.06 8.91 15.35
C SER A 277 5.59 9.08 13.91
N CYS A 278 6.38 9.79 13.10
CA CYS A 278 6.28 9.83 11.63
C CYS A 278 7.38 9.01 10.93
N PRO A 279 7.20 8.60 9.66
CA PRO A 279 5.96 8.69 8.85
C PRO A 279 4.86 7.73 9.35
N PRO A 280 3.61 7.81 8.83
CA PRO A 280 2.51 6.96 9.26
C PRO A 280 2.80 5.46 9.12
N LYS A 281 2.49 4.68 10.16
CA LYS A 281 2.60 3.22 10.18
C LYS A 281 1.24 2.57 10.36
N LEU A 282 0.86 1.72 9.41
CA LEU A 282 -0.38 0.94 9.47
C LEU A 282 -0.14 -0.35 10.26
N VAL A 283 -1.06 -0.67 11.16
CA VAL A 283 -1.10 -1.95 11.87
C VAL A 283 -2.44 -2.63 11.57
N ASP A 284 -2.37 -3.83 10.98
CA ASP A 284 -3.52 -4.64 10.59
C ASP A 284 -3.64 -5.84 11.52
N TRP A 285 -4.75 -5.97 12.25
CA TRP A 285 -5.02 -7.11 13.14
C TRP A 285 -5.55 -8.34 12.40
N CYS A 286 -5.51 -8.32 11.07
CA CYS A 286 -5.92 -9.40 10.21
C CYS A 286 -7.38 -9.83 10.41
N LYS A 287 -8.18 -8.96 11.00
CA LYS A 287 -9.63 -9.07 11.12
C LYS A 287 -10.28 -8.05 10.20
N PRO A 288 -11.49 -8.32 9.70
CA PRO A 288 -12.17 -7.41 8.80
C PRO A 288 -12.24 -6.03 9.45
N ASN A 289 -11.67 -5.03 8.77
CA ASN A 289 -11.75 -3.63 9.15
C ASN A 289 -11.13 -3.30 10.52
N LYS A 290 -10.14 -4.09 10.97
CA LYS A 290 -9.33 -3.79 12.16
C LYS A 290 -7.92 -3.37 11.77
N VAL A 291 -7.86 -2.24 11.07
CA VAL A 291 -6.63 -1.54 10.72
C VAL A 291 -6.57 -0.24 11.50
N ARG A 292 -5.41 0.10 12.04
CA ARG A 292 -5.15 1.36 12.74
C ARG A 292 -3.88 2.01 12.20
N VAL A 293 -3.73 3.29 12.45
CA VAL A 293 -2.56 4.07 12.07
C VAL A 293 -1.92 4.67 13.32
N VAL A 294 -0.59 4.67 13.32
CA VAL A 294 0.22 5.51 14.21
C VAL A 294 0.94 6.54 13.34
N SER A 295 0.75 7.82 13.63
CA SER A 295 1.36 8.96 12.93
C SER A 295 1.70 10.08 13.91
N CYS A 296 2.53 11.04 13.49
CA CYS A 296 2.80 12.26 14.24
C CYS A 296 1.75 13.35 14.02
N LYS A 297 1.76 14.37 14.90
CA LYS A 297 0.85 15.53 14.86
C LYS A 297 1.34 16.64 13.92
N ASP A 298 2.62 16.60 13.56
CA ASP A 298 3.33 17.70 12.91
C ASP A 298 2.66 18.11 11.59
N VAL A 299 2.50 19.42 11.41
CA VAL A 299 1.94 20.02 10.20
C VAL A 299 3.07 20.24 9.21
N SER A 300 2.99 19.60 8.06
CA SER A 300 3.89 19.84 6.92
C SER A 300 3.25 19.31 5.64
N ILE A 301 3.70 19.79 4.49
CA ILE A 301 3.24 19.27 3.19
C ILE A 301 3.58 17.77 3.07
N GLY A 302 4.75 17.34 3.54
CA GLY A 302 5.16 15.94 3.54
C GLY A 302 4.21 15.04 4.34
N ASN A 303 3.90 15.43 5.59
CA ASN A 303 2.97 14.68 6.45
C ASN A 303 1.54 14.71 5.91
N TYR A 304 1.13 15.81 5.26
CA TYR A 304 -0.17 15.91 4.58
C TYR A 304 -0.28 14.91 3.43
N LEU A 305 0.75 14.78 2.60
CA LEU A 305 0.83 13.79 1.52
C LEU A 305 0.87 12.35 2.06
N ASP A 306 1.65 12.11 3.13
CA ASP A 306 1.72 10.81 3.80
C ASP A 306 0.37 10.38 4.39
N ALA A 307 -0.39 11.32 4.96
CA ALA A 307 -1.74 11.04 5.45
C ALA A 307 -2.68 10.59 4.33
N HIS A 308 -2.61 11.22 3.15
CA HIS A 308 -3.38 10.82 1.98
C HIS A 308 -3.01 9.42 1.47
N GLU A 309 -1.71 9.13 1.37
CA GLU A 309 -1.21 7.82 0.98
C GLU A 309 -1.64 6.73 1.99
N ALA A 310 -1.47 6.99 3.29
CA ALA A 310 -1.83 6.06 4.35
C ALA A 310 -3.36 5.80 4.41
N THR A 311 -4.17 6.85 4.27
CA THR A 311 -5.63 6.74 4.28
C THR A 311 -6.13 5.92 3.08
N MET A 312 -5.52 6.12 1.90
CA MET A 312 -5.88 5.32 0.72
C MET A 312 -5.42 3.86 0.87
N LYS A 313 -4.28 3.58 1.53
CA LYS A 313 -3.86 2.22 1.88
C LYS A 313 -4.85 1.51 2.83
N ILE A 314 -5.46 2.26 3.76
CA ILE A 314 -6.56 1.75 4.61
C ILE A 314 -7.77 1.39 3.74
N LEU A 315 -8.22 2.30 2.88
CA LEU A 315 -9.37 2.04 2.01
C LEU A 315 -9.11 0.82 1.11
N TYR A 316 -7.92 0.72 0.52
CA TYR A 316 -7.52 -0.44 -0.27
C TYR A 316 -7.72 -1.73 0.55
N LYS A 317 -7.14 -1.81 1.77
CA LYS A 317 -7.29 -2.98 2.64
C LYS A 317 -8.75 -3.27 3.00
N GLN A 318 -9.57 -2.25 3.24
CA GLN A 318 -11.01 -2.41 3.51
C GLN A 318 -11.78 -2.95 2.31
N SER A 319 -11.52 -2.40 1.11
CA SER A 319 -12.10 -2.86 -0.14
C SER A 319 -11.73 -4.32 -0.39
N THR A 320 -10.43 -4.65 -0.37
CA THR A 320 -9.98 -6.03 -0.54
C THR A 320 -10.59 -6.98 0.50
N ALA A 321 -10.73 -6.56 1.76
CA ALA A 321 -11.41 -7.37 2.79
C ALA A 321 -12.87 -7.65 2.45
N MET A 322 -13.60 -6.67 1.92
CA MET A 322 -15.01 -6.80 1.57
C MET A 322 -15.20 -7.78 0.40
N TYR A 323 -14.43 -7.64 -0.67
CA TYR A 323 -14.62 -8.43 -1.89
C TYR A 323 -14.01 -9.83 -1.83
N SER A 324 -12.95 -10.03 -1.04
CA SER A 324 -12.37 -11.37 -0.82
C SER A 324 -13.15 -12.25 0.16
N ASN A 325 -14.39 -11.87 0.51
CA ASN A 325 -15.20 -12.50 1.58
C ASN A 325 -14.42 -12.59 2.92
N ASN A 326 -13.63 -11.56 3.21
CA ASN A 326 -12.73 -11.46 4.35
C ASN A 326 -11.74 -12.64 4.47
N THR A 327 -11.36 -13.25 3.34
CA THR A 327 -10.31 -14.25 3.29
C THR A 327 -8.97 -13.59 3.63
N TYR A 328 -8.32 -14.01 4.72
CA TYR A 328 -7.04 -13.44 5.15
C TYR A 328 -5.97 -13.50 4.05
N ILE A 329 -5.73 -14.68 3.47
CA ILE A 329 -4.61 -14.88 2.54
C ILE A 329 -4.76 -14.06 1.25
N LEU A 330 -6.00 -13.86 0.79
CA LEU A 330 -6.33 -13.04 -0.37
C LEU A 330 -6.19 -11.55 -0.04
N ARG A 331 -6.62 -11.11 1.15
CA ARG A 331 -6.46 -9.71 1.57
C ARG A 331 -5.00 -9.27 1.62
N GLU A 332 -4.10 -10.16 2.05
CA GLU A 332 -2.66 -9.86 2.11
C GLU A 332 -1.93 -10.12 0.78
N ALA A 333 -2.59 -10.70 -0.23
CA ALA A 333 -1.95 -11.03 -1.51
C ALA A 333 -1.32 -9.80 -2.20
N PRO A 334 -1.96 -8.62 -2.29
CA PRO A 334 -1.43 -7.48 -3.04
C PRO A 334 -0.24 -6.76 -2.38
N ARG A 335 0.19 -7.15 -1.16
CA ARG A 335 1.09 -6.37 -0.28
C ARG A 335 2.45 -5.95 -0.85
N TYR A 336 2.91 -6.61 -1.92
CA TYR A 336 4.16 -6.30 -2.61
C TYR A 336 3.95 -5.89 -4.08
N SER A 337 2.70 -5.81 -4.52
CA SER A 337 2.37 -5.46 -5.91
C SER A 337 2.60 -3.97 -6.17
N ALA A 338 2.95 -3.64 -7.42
CA ALA A 338 3.10 -2.24 -7.83
C ALA A 338 1.79 -1.46 -7.65
N ILE A 339 0.63 -2.08 -7.91
CA ILE A 339 -0.69 -1.44 -7.79
C ILE A 339 -1.02 -1.06 -6.34
N TYR A 340 -0.63 -1.88 -5.36
CA TYR A 340 -0.85 -1.58 -3.94
C TYR A 340 -0.08 -0.35 -3.45
N GLU A 341 1.04 -0.02 -4.10
CA GLU A 341 1.82 1.20 -3.83
C GLU A 341 1.37 2.36 -4.75
N ALA A 342 1.00 2.09 -6.00
CA ALA A 342 0.67 3.09 -7.01
C ALA A 342 -0.65 3.82 -6.76
N ILE A 343 -1.74 3.10 -6.45
CA ILE A 343 -3.06 3.72 -6.25
C ILE A 343 -3.05 4.70 -5.05
N PRO A 344 -2.52 4.32 -3.87
CA PRO A 344 -2.38 5.26 -2.77
C PRO A 344 -1.44 6.43 -3.08
N GLY A 345 -0.34 6.17 -3.78
CA GLY A 345 0.57 7.22 -4.24
C GLY A 345 -0.10 8.20 -5.20
N PHE A 346 -0.98 7.72 -6.10
CA PHE A 346 -1.73 8.54 -7.04
C PHE A 346 -2.75 9.43 -6.33
N VAL A 347 -3.50 8.90 -5.36
CA VAL A 347 -4.42 9.72 -4.55
C VAL A 347 -3.66 10.77 -3.71
N SER A 348 -2.50 10.41 -3.16
CA SER A 348 -1.61 11.37 -2.49
C SER A 348 -1.15 12.48 -3.44
N LEU A 349 -0.79 12.15 -4.69
CA LEU A 349 -0.43 13.13 -5.72
C LEU A 349 -1.58 14.11 -6.01
N LEU A 350 -2.82 13.60 -6.14
CA LEU A 350 -4.00 14.42 -6.39
C LEU A 350 -4.29 15.41 -5.26
N ALA A 351 -3.84 15.15 -4.03
CA ALA A 351 -4.02 16.05 -2.89
C ALA A 351 -3.32 17.41 -3.06
N LEU A 352 -2.36 17.50 -3.98
CA LEU A 352 -1.70 18.76 -4.38
C LEU A 352 -2.16 19.29 -5.74
N SER A 353 -3.16 18.68 -6.39
CA SER A 353 -3.74 19.25 -7.63
C SER A 353 -4.36 20.63 -7.35
N PRO A 354 -4.41 21.54 -8.35
CA PRO A 354 -4.97 22.90 -8.18
C PRO A 354 -6.37 22.88 -7.57
N TYR A 355 -7.23 21.97 -8.02
CA TYR A 355 -8.58 21.81 -7.51
C TYR A 355 -8.63 21.20 -6.10
N ALA A 356 -7.71 20.31 -5.72
CA ALA A 356 -7.66 19.77 -4.36
C ALA A 356 -7.21 20.82 -3.34
N ILE A 357 -6.17 21.60 -3.69
CA ILE A 357 -5.65 22.65 -2.80
C ILE A 357 -6.62 23.83 -2.72
N ASP A 358 -7.37 24.14 -3.77
CA ASP A 358 -8.46 25.14 -3.75
C ASP A 358 -9.62 24.69 -2.86
N LYS A 359 -10.09 23.45 -3.03
CA LYS A 359 -11.19 22.88 -2.24
C LYS A 359 -10.87 22.80 -0.75
N ASN A 360 -9.61 22.53 -0.40
CA ASN A 360 -9.12 22.56 0.98
C ASN A 360 -8.71 23.98 1.44
N ARG A 361 -8.99 25.02 0.65
CA ARG A 361 -8.72 26.44 0.94
C ARG A 361 -7.24 26.75 1.20
N LEU A 362 -6.35 25.98 0.60
CA LEU A 362 -4.90 26.14 0.71
C LEU A 362 -4.36 27.12 -0.34
N PHE A 363 -4.90 27.08 -1.57
CA PHE A 363 -4.51 28.00 -2.63
C PHE A 363 -5.62 28.14 -3.68
N PRO A 364 -6.14 29.36 -3.93
CA PRO A 364 -7.23 29.56 -4.88
C PRO A 364 -6.87 29.14 -6.32
N VAL A 365 -7.76 28.43 -7.00
CA VAL A 365 -7.52 27.96 -8.38
C VAL A 365 -7.37 29.11 -9.38
N ASP A 366 -8.12 30.21 -9.20
CA ASP A 366 -8.02 31.38 -10.08
C ASP A 366 -6.64 32.04 -9.99
N LEU A 367 -6.11 32.17 -8.76
CA LEU A 367 -4.74 32.64 -8.52
C LEU A 367 -3.71 31.64 -9.06
N PHE A 368 -4.02 30.34 -9.03
CA PHE A 368 -3.14 29.31 -9.58
C PHE A 368 -2.96 29.50 -11.08
N ASN A 369 -4.06 29.72 -11.79
CA ASN A 369 -4.10 29.80 -13.24
C ASN A 369 -3.44 31.07 -13.81
N LEU A 370 -3.30 32.16 -13.02
CA LEU A 370 -2.55 33.35 -13.43
C LEU A 370 -1.09 33.04 -13.83
N ASN A 371 -0.46 32.09 -13.13
CA ASN A 371 0.92 31.65 -13.40
C ASN A 371 0.99 30.11 -13.38
N GLY A 372 0.10 29.44 -14.11
CA GLY A 372 -0.12 27.99 -14.03
C GLY A 372 1.15 27.15 -14.17
N ASN A 373 1.98 27.41 -15.18
CA ASN A 373 3.22 26.66 -15.39
C ASN A 373 4.24 26.86 -14.26
N HIS A 374 4.40 28.09 -13.77
CA HIS A 374 5.32 28.39 -12.67
C HIS A 374 4.85 27.74 -11.36
N HIS A 375 3.56 27.80 -11.05
CA HIS A 375 3.00 27.13 -9.88
C HIS A 375 3.09 25.59 -10.00
N ARG A 376 2.81 25.02 -11.18
CA ARG A 376 3.00 23.59 -11.46
C ARG A 376 4.46 23.16 -11.27
N MET A 377 5.43 23.96 -11.74
CA MET A 377 6.85 23.69 -11.54
C MET A 377 7.22 23.65 -10.04
N ILE A 378 6.70 24.55 -9.22
CA ILE A 378 6.93 24.54 -7.76
C ILE A 378 6.32 23.29 -7.11
N LEU A 379 5.11 22.90 -7.50
CA LEU A 379 4.50 21.65 -7.02
C LEU A 379 5.29 20.41 -7.45
N GLN A 380 5.80 20.40 -8.68
CA GLN A 380 6.71 19.39 -9.17
C GLN A 380 8.01 19.35 -8.34
N LEU A 381 8.59 20.50 -7.96
CA LEU A 381 9.77 20.53 -7.09
C LEU A 381 9.48 19.89 -5.72
N ILE A 382 8.33 20.20 -5.10
CA ILE A 382 7.90 19.57 -3.82
C ILE A 382 7.88 18.05 -3.96
N LEU A 383 7.26 17.54 -5.02
CA LEU A 383 7.09 16.11 -5.24
C LEU A 383 8.40 15.43 -5.66
N ALA A 384 9.23 16.08 -6.46
CA ALA A 384 10.50 15.55 -6.92
C ALA A 384 11.48 15.32 -5.75
N LEU A 385 11.49 16.25 -4.78
CA LEU A 385 12.27 16.11 -3.55
C LEU A 385 11.84 14.93 -2.67
N ARG A 386 10.60 14.46 -2.82
CA ARG A 386 10.06 13.29 -2.12
C ARG A 386 10.25 12.00 -2.92
N ASP A 387 9.97 12.00 -4.21
CA ASP A 387 9.79 10.77 -4.99
C ASP A 387 11.06 10.32 -5.73
N LEU A 388 11.88 11.24 -6.27
CA LEU A 388 13.13 10.87 -6.95
C LEU A 388 14.17 10.25 -5.99
N PRO A 389 14.36 10.77 -4.76
CA PRO A 389 15.23 10.14 -3.77
C PRO A 389 14.74 8.76 -3.34
N LYS A 390 13.42 8.55 -3.22
CA LYS A 390 12.81 7.23 -2.95
C LYS A 390 13.13 6.23 -4.04
N LEU A 391 12.94 6.57 -5.32
CA LEU A 391 13.30 5.70 -6.45
C LEU A 391 14.77 5.28 -6.38
N ASN A 392 15.67 6.24 -6.15
CA ASN A 392 17.09 5.96 -6.02
C ASN A 392 17.38 5.05 -4.81
N PHE A 393 16.80 5.34 -3.65
CA PHE A 393 16.99 4.57 -2.41
C PHE A 393 16.49 3.13 -2.55
N TYR A 394 15.27 2.95 -3.06
CA TYR A 394 14.65 1.64 -3.25
C TYR A 394 15.51 0.73 -4.13
N LEU A 395 15.96 1.24 -5.29
CA LEU A 395 16.80 0.46 -6.19
C LEU A 395 18.20 0.22 -5.61
N ALA A 396 18.82 1.23 -5.00
CA ALA A 396 20.13 1.08 -4.37
C ALA A 396 20.14 0.04 -3.26
N ALA A 397 19.13 0.07 -2.38
CA ALA A 397 19.00 -0.85 -1.26
C ALA A 397 18.88 -2.30 -1.75
N ASP A 398 18.01 -2.57 -2.72
CA ASP A 398 17.82 -3.92 -3.27
C ASP A 398 19.05 -4.40 -4.07
N GLU A 399 19.67 -3.55 -4.89
CA GLU A 399 20.91 -3.88 -5.62
C GLU A 399 22.05 -4.27 -4.68
N TRP A 400 22.25 -3.49 -3.61
CA TRP A 400 23.27 -3.78 -2.62
C TRP A 400 22.94 -5.05 -1.84
N ARG A 401 21.69 -5.21 -1.39
CA ARG A 401 21.23 -6.41 -0.68
C ARG A 401 21.41 -7.67 -1.51
N LEU A 402 21.08 -7.64 -2.81
CA LEU A 402 21.32 -8.76 -3.72
C LEU A 402 22.82 -9.12 -3.80
N LYS A 403 23.71 -8.13 -3.84
CA LYS A 403 25.17 -8.39 -3.83
C LYS A 403 25.64 -9.00 -2.51
N VAL A 404 25.10 -8.56 -1.38
CA VAL A 404 25.39 -9.13 -0.06
C VAL A 404 24.89 -10.57 0.03
N LEU A 405 23.63 -10.81 -0.33
CA LEU A 405 22.96 -12.12 -0.24
C LEU A 405 23.55 -13.16 -1.20
N THR A 406 24.22 -12.72 -2.27
CA THR A 406 24.94 -13.60 -3.22
C THR A 406 26.43 -13.74 -2.90
N GLY A 407 26.91 -13.17 -1.79
CA GLY A 407 28.30 -13.24 -1.35
C GLY A 407 29.28 -12.46 -2.24
N LYS A 408 28.78 -11.55 -3.09
CA LYS A 408 29.62 -10.70 -3.95
C LYS A 408 30.24 -9.53 -3.16
N THR A 409 29.66 -9.15 -2.03
CA THR A 409 30.15 -8.07 -1.17
C THR A 409 29.76 -8.29 0.30
N SER A 410 30.38 -7.57 1.23
CA SER A 410 30.06 -7.58 2.67
C SER A 410 29.12 -6.43 3.05
N THR A 411 28.54 -6.47 4.26
CA THR A 411 27.65 -5.39 4.71
C THR A 411 28.32 -4.11 5.14
N SER A 412 29.65 -4.10 5.28
CA SER A 412 30.44 -2.91 5.52
C SER A 412 30.75 -2.12 4.24
N THR A 413 29.99 -2.32 3.17
CA THR A 413 30.20 -1.68 1.86
C THR A 413 29.04 -0.78 1.45
N TRP A 414 28.02 -0.63 2.30
CA TRP A 414 26.84 0.17 1.99
C TRP A 414 27.22 1.61 1.69
N LYS A 415 28.10 2.22 2.50
CA LYS A 415 28.59 3.58 2.31
C LYS A 415 29.21 3.77 0.93
N GLU A 416 30.18 2.93 0.56
CA GLU A 416 30.88 3.04 -0.73
C GLU A 416 29.94 2.77 -1.92
N PHE A 417 28.99 1.85 -1.75
CA PHE A 417 27.98 1.55 -2.75
C PHE A 417 27.04 2.76 -2.94
N ARG A 418 26.55 3.35 -1.84
CA ARG A 418 25.66 4.51 -1.86
C ARG A 418 26.34 5.74 -2.44
N GLU A 419 27.62 5.96 -2.13
CA GLU A 419 28.41 7.05 -2.71
C GLU A 419 28.47 6.95 -4.23
N LYS A 420 28.76 5.75 -4.76
CA LYS A 420 28.87 5.51 -6.22
C LYS A 420 27.53 5.48 -6.94
N PHE A 421 26.49 4.89 -6.33
CA PHE A 421 25.19 4.70 -6.96
C PHE A 421 24.31 5.96 -6.88
N SER A 422 24.38 6.66 -5.75
CA SER A 422 23.44 7.72 -5.39
C SER A 422 24.06 9.11 -5.33
N MET A 423 25.39 9.20 -5.39
CA MET A 423 26.14 10.44 -5.13
C MET A 423 25.87 11.00 -3.72
N LEU A 424 25.71 10.10 -2.74
CA LEU A 424 25.41 10.44 -1.35
C LEU A 424 26.41 9.80 -0.38
N GLU A 425 26.89 10.57 0.59
CA GLU A 425 27.78 10.10 1.65
C GLU A 425 26.96 9.75 2.90
N THR A 426 26.99 8.48 3.31
CA THR A 426 26.20 7.89 4.41
C THR A 426 27.10 7.07 5.35
N SER A 427 26.55 6.51 6.43
CA SER A 427 27.19 5.50 7.26
C SER A 427 26.76 4.09 6.87
N ASP A 428 27.57 3.06 7.15
CA ASP A 428 27.20 1.65 6.90
C ASP A 428 26.06 1.15 7.80
N ARG A 429 25.68 1.91 8.83
CA ARG A 429 24.67 1.51 9.82
C ARG A 429 23.28 2.07 9.53
N ASP A 430 23.19 3.16 8.74
CA ASP A 430 21.95 3.91 8.53
C ASP A 430 20.86 2.99 7.95
N LEU A 431 21.23 2.20 6.93
CA LEU A 431 20.33 1.26 6.25
C LEU A 431 19.83 0.12 7.16
N LEU A 432 20.61 -0.28 8.18
CA LEU A 432 20.26 -1.42 9.03
C LEU A 432 19.12 -1.10 10.01
N SER A 433 18.70 0.16 10.12
CA SER A 433 17.54 0.56 10.91
C SER A 433 16.22 0.46 10.13
N ASP A 434 16.28 0.30 8.80
CA ASP A 434 15.08 0.30 7.96
C ASP A 434 14.27 -1.02 8.12
N PRO A 435 12.96 -0.95 8.40
CA PRO A 435 12.14 -2.14 8.57
C PRO A 435 12.04 -3.07 7.35
N TYR A 436 12.14 -2.56 6.12
CA TYR A 436 12.17 -3.40 4.91
C TYR A 436 13.49 -4.16 4.81
N VAL A 437 14.60 -3.54 5.21
CA VAL A 437 15.91 -4.20 5.26
C VAL A 437 15.94 -5.26 6.35
N LEU A 438 15.51 -4.91 7.57
CA LEU A 438 15.47 -5.81 8.72
C LEU A 438 14.56 -7.03 8.51
N LEU A 439 13.43 -6.85 7.84
CA LEU A 439 12.47 -7.93 7.56
C LEU A 439 12.66 -8.56 6.18
N ASN A 440 13.75 -8.24 5.48
CA ASN A 440 14.05 -8.67 4.12
C ASN A 440 12.92 -8.45 3.08
N LYS A 441 12.11 -7.41 3.24
CA LYS A 441 11.09 -7.07 2.26
C LYS A 441 11.74 -6.43 1.03
N PRO A 442 11.43 -6.86 -0.21
CA PRO A 442 11.97 -6.21 -1.40
C PRO A 442 11.40 -4.80 -1.54
N PHE A 443 12.23 -3.84 -1.93
CA PHE A 443 11.82 -2.49 -2.28
C PHE A 443 11.35 -2.35 -3.73
N VAL A 444 11.67 -3.30 -4.61
CA VAL A 444 11.34 -3.21 -6.04
C VAL A 444 9.84 -3.01 -6.30
N GLY A 445 8.94 -3.59 -5.48
CA GLY A 445 7.49 -3.34 -5.58
C GLY A 445 7.12 -1.86 -5.33
N LYS A 446 7.79 -1.20 -4.37
CA LYS A 446 7.64 0.24 -4.12
C LYS A 446 8.22 1.09 -5.24
N PHE A 447 9.38 0.70 -5.79
CA PHE A 447 9.97 1.37 -6.95
C PHE A 447 8.98 1.34 -8.13
N MET A 448 8.48 0.16 -8.46
CA MET A 448 7.55 -0.05 -9.57
C MET A 448 6.22 0.68 -9.33
N GLY A 449 5.70 0.65 -8.11
CA GLY A 449 4.49 1.38 -7.76
C GLY A 449 4.64 2.90 -7.88
N LEU A 450 5.81 3.45 -7.54
CA LEU A 450 6.08 4.88 -7.68
C LEU A 450 6.20 5.31 -9.15
N ILE A 451 6.71 4.45 -10.04
CA ILE A 451 6.63 4.68 -11.49
C ILE A 451 5.18 4.59 -11.98
N LEU A 452 4.46 3.53 -11.59
CA LEU A 452 3.08 3.29 -12.02
C LEU A 452 2.13 4.40 -11.55
N LYS A 453 2.37 5.00 -10.37
CA LYS A 453 1.66 6.18 -9.86
C LYS A 453 1.60 7.30 -10.90
N TYR A 454 2.72 7.62 -11.55
CA TYR A 454 2.78 8.68 -12.56
C TYR A 454 2.18 8.24 -13.90
N GLN A 455 2.27 6.96 -14.23
CA GLN A 455 1.61 6.40 -15.41
C GLN A 455 0.08 6.42 -15.27
N ILE A 456 -0.47 6.18 -14.05
CA ILE A 456 -1.89 6.37 -13.73
C ILE A 456 -2.25 7.85 -13.88
N TYR A 457 -1.43 8.77 -13.35
CA TYR A 457 -1.68 10.21 -13.52
C TYR A 457 -1.74 10.60 -15.00
N GLN A 458 -0.76 10.19 -15.80
CA GLN A 458 -0.72 10.45 -17.24
C GLN A 458 -1.96 9.90 -17.95
N SER A 459 -2.39 8.69 -17.61
CA SER A 459 -3.59 8.05 -18.18
C SER A 459 -4.85 8.92 -18.01
N PHE A 460 -5.06 9.53 -16.84
CA PHE A 460 -6.20 10.43 -16.62
C PHE A 460 -5.98 11.83 -17.20
N ALA A 461 -4.75 12.37 -17.08
CA ALA A 461 -4.46 13.74 -17.51
C ALA A 461 -4.56 13.92 -19.04
N GLU A 462 -4.13 12.92 -19.82
CA GLU A 462 -4.21 12.98 -21.29
C GLU A 462 -5.63 12.91 -21.85
N GLU A 463 -6.62 12.53 -21.03
CA GLU A 463 -8.03 12.52 -21.41
C GLU A 463 -8.70 13.89 -21.22
N LEU A 464 -8.03 14.85 -20.57
CA LEU A 464 -8.53 16.21 -20.37
C LEU A 464 -8.35 17.07 -21.62
N GLU A 465 -9.25 18.04 -21.80
CA GLU A 465 -9.17 19.00 -22.91
C GLU A 465 -8.05 20.05 -22.74
N SER A 466 -7.64 20.29 -21.49
CA SER A 466 -6.59 21.25 -21.10
C SER A 466 -5.99 20.88 -19.75
N ASP A 467 -4.74 21.27 -19.52
CA ASP A 467 -4.03 21.11 -18.23
C ASP A 467 -4.69 21.89 -17.07
N ASP A 468 -5.51 22.89 -17.39
CA ASP A 468 -6.26 23.69 -16.42
C ASP A 468 -7.62 23.07 -16.05
N ALA A 469 -8.03 21.95 -16.67
CA ALA A 469 -9.30 21.30 -16.39
C ALA A 469 -9.30 20.53 -15.05
N ASP A 470 -10.49 20.28 -14.51
CA ASP A 470 -10.67 19.59 -13.23
C ASP A 470 -10.38 18.09 -13.32
N LEU A 471 -9.11 17.73 -13.08
CA LEU A 471 -8.65 16.34 -13.01
C LEU A 471 -9.38 15.55 -11.91
N LEU A 472 -9.76 16.16 -10.79
CA LEU A 472 -10.45 15.44 -9.72
C LEU A 472 -11.84 15.00 -10.15
N ALA A 473 -12.58 15.90 -10.80
CA ALA A 473 -13.89 15.59 -11.36
C ALA A 473 -13.80 14.48 -12.42
N HIS A 474 -12.76 14.49 -13.25
CA HIS A 474 -12.51 13.46 -14.26
C HIS A 474 -12.20 12.10 -13.63
N VAL A 475 -11.27 12.03 -12.67
CA VAL A 475 -10.97 10.79 -11.93
C VAL A 475 -12.23 10.27 -11.20
N ALA A 476 -13.03 11.16 -10.60
CA ALA A 476 -14.29 10.80 -9.95
C ALA A 476 -15.37 10.31 -10.93
N ALA A 477 -15.33 10.70 -12.22
CA ALA A 477 -16.24 10.20 -13.23
C ALA A 477 -15.87 8.78 -13.71
N TYR A 478 -14.59 8.44 -13.64
CA TYR A 478 -14.03 7.15 -14.09
C TYR A 478 -13.41 6.35 -12.93
N HIS A 479 -13.95 6.51 -11.72
CA HIS A 479 -13.43 5.90 -10.50
C HIS A 479 -13.40 4.37 -10.55
N ASP A 480 -14.28 3.76 -11.37
CA ASP A 480 -14.39 2.31 -11.54
C ASP A 480 -13.04 1.69 -11.96
N ARG A 481 -12.20 2.39 -12.73
CA ARG A 481 -10.85 1.90 -13.09
C ARG A 481 -9.99 1.61 -11.85
N LEU A 482 -10.06 2.47 -10.84
CA LEU A 482 -9.34 2.32 -9.58
C LEU A 482 -10.04 1.30 -8.67
N SER A 483 -11.36 1.43 -8.50
CA SER A 483 -12.16 0.56 -7.64
C SER A 483 -12.11 -0.90 -8.10
N ASP A 484 -12.35 -1.18 -9.37
CA ASP A 484 -12.32 -2.53 -9.94
C ASP A 484 -10.93 -3.16 -9.85
N THR A 485 -9.88 -2.36 -10.03
CA THR A 485 -8.49 -2.82 -9.86
C THR A 485 -8.23 -3.24 -8.40
N MET A 486 -8.66 -2.44 -7.42
CA MET A 486 -8.53 -2.81 -6.00
C MET A 486 -9.38 -4.04 -5.64
N MET A 487 -10.56 -4.16 -6.24
CA MET A 487 -11.48 -5.28 -6.07
C MET A 487 -10.89 -6.57 -6.62
N GLN A 488 -10.25 -6.54 -7.78
CA GLN A 488 -9.73 -7.74 -8.45
C GLN A 488 -8.31 -8.12 -8.03
N GLY A 489 -7.54 -7.17 -7.48
CA GLY A 489 -6.12 -7.32 -7.15
C GLY A 489 -5.78 -8.45 -6.17
N TYR A 490 -6.74 -8.97 -5.39
CA TYR A 490 -6.49 -10.14 -4.55
C TYR A 490 -6.49 -11.47 -5.34
N SER A 491 -7.25 -11.54 -6.42
CA SER A 491 -7.45 -12.75 -7.22
C SER A 491 -6.53 -12.82 -8.44
N ILE A 492 -6.19 -11.67 -9.03
CA ILE A 492 -5.48 -11.54 -10.30
C ILE A 492 -4.11 -10.89 -10.04
N GLN A 493 -3.08 -11.31 -10.77
CA GLN A 493 -1.75 -10.68 -10.67
C GLN A 493 -1.83 -9.28 -11.26
N TRP A 494 -1.20 -8.32 -10.59
CA TRP A 494 -1.34 -6.91 -10.94
C TRP A 494 -0.99 -6.54 -12.40
N PRO A 495 -0.04 -7.19 -13.12
CA PRO A 495 0.27 -6.80 -14.50
C PRO A 495 -0.92 -6.98 -15.44
N GLU A 496 -1.78 -7.98 -15.18
CA GLU A 496 -2.98 -8.24 -15.97
C GLU A 496 -4.05 -7.15 -15.79
N LEU A 497 -3.99 -6.39 -14.69
CA LEU A 497 -4.93 -5.32 -14.36
C LEU A 497 -4.51 -3.96 -14.92
N VAL A 498 -3.26 -3.81 -15.37
CA VAL A 498 -2.70 -2.51 -15.79
C VAL A 498 -3.43 -1.94 -17.00
N SER A 499 -3.78 -2.78 -17.98
CA SER A 499 -4.46 -2.32 -19.20
C SER A 499 -5.81 -1.67 -18.89
N ASP A 500 -6.59 -2.27 -17.97
CA ASP A 500 -7.90 -1.77 -17.57
C ASP A 500 -7.76 -0.52 -16.69
N LEU A 501 -6.78 -0.52 -15.78
CA LEU A 501 -6.46 0.62 -14.94
C LEU A 501 -6.09 1.87 -15.76
N LEU A 502 -5.31 1.70 -16.84
CA LEU A 502 -4.82 2.79 -17.67
C LEU A 502 -5.73 3.12 -18.87
N ALA A 503 -6.73 2.28 -19.14
CA ALA A 503 -7.61 2.32 -20.32
C ALA A 503 -6.89 2.38 -21.68
N LYS A 504 -5.69 1.81 -21.76
CA LYS A 504 -4.88 1.70 -22.98
C LYS A 504 -4.56 0.23 -23.22
N ARG A 505 -4.69 -0.23 -24.47
CA ARG A 505 -4.39 -1.62 -24.87
C ARG A 505 -2.88 -1.86 -24.77
N GLU A 506 -2.48 -2.32 -23.58
CA GLU A 506 -1.13 -2.63 -23.11
C GLU A 506 -0.04 -1.61 -23.45
N ASN A 507 0.43 -0.92 -22.42
CA ASN A 507 1.86 -0.72 -22.23
C ASN A 507 2.14 -1.14 -20.78
N GLY A 508 3.15 -1.99 -20.56
CA GLY A 508 3.55 -2.42 -19.22
C GLY A 508 4.03 -1.24 -18.37
N LEU A 509 4.90 -1.49 -17.40
CA LEU A 509 5.45 -0.38 -16.61
C LEU A 509 6.35 0.51 -17.49
N GLU A 510 6.02 1.79 -17.60
CA GLU A 510 6.74 2.78 -18.43
C GLU A 510 7.16 4.02 -17.61
N TYR A 511 8.30 4.61 -17.98
CA TYR A 511 8.83 5.80 -17.29
C TYR A 511 8.21 7.12 -17.77
N THR A 512 7.56 7.11 -18.94
CA THR A 512 7.11 8.32 -19.65
C THR A 512 6.18 9.18 -18.80
N GLY A 513 5.24 8.56 -18.08
CA GLY A 513 4.34 9.30 -17.19
C GLY A 513 5.08 10.10 -16.11
N LEU A 514 6.21 9.59 -15.63
CA LEU A 514 7.05 10.31 -14.65
C LEU A 514 7.81 11.45 -15.32
N THR A 515 8.49 11.19 -16.45
CA THR A 515 9.27 12.23 -17.13
C THR A 515 8.39 13.35 -17.69
N ASP A 516 7.21 13.01 -18.19
CA ASP A 516 6.23 13.97 -18.71
C ASP A 516 5.66 14.82 -17.57
N TYR A 517 5.36 14.21 -16.42
CA TYR A 517 4.91 14.93 -15.23
C TYR A 517 5.93 15.98 -14.77
N TYR A 518 7.22 15.65 -14.79
CA TYR A 518 8.29 16.53 -14.30
C TYR A 518 8.88 17.47 -15.35
N ARG A 519 8.29 17.58 -16.54
CA ARG A 519 8.86 18.36 -17.66
C ARG A 519 9.17 19.82 -17.30
N LEU A 520 8.26 20.51 -16.62
CA LEU A 520 8.47 21.93 -16.25
C LEU A 520 9.61 22.09 -15.24
N LEU A 521 9.73 21.16 -14.29
CA LEU A 521 10.84 21.11 -13.37
C LEU A 521 12.15 20.78 -14.09
N ASP A 522 12.15 19.84 -15.04
CA ASP A 522 13.35 19.47 -15.81
C ASP A 522 13.90 20.69 -16.57
N GLU A 523 13.02 21.41 -17.27
CA GLU A 523 13.34 22.66 -17.95
C GLU A 523 13.88 23.73 -16.98
N TYR A 524 13.23 23.90 -15.81
CA TYR A 524 13.71 24.82 -14.78
C TYR A 524 15.10 24.46 -14.26
N LEU A 525 15.37 23.18 -13.99
CA LEU A 525 16.67 22.72 -13.49
C LEU A 525 17.78 22.93 -14.52
N ASP A 526 17.50 22.73 -15.81
CA ASP A 526 18.46 23.02 -16.88
C ASP A 526 18.83 24.51 -16.90
N LEU A 527 17.84 25.41 -16.77
CA LEU A 527 18.08 26.85 -16.70
C LEU A 527 18.92 27.25 -15.49
N GLN A 528 18.67 26.66 -14.31
CA GLN A 528 19.43 26.97 -13.08
C GLN A 528 20.87 26.45 -13.11
N LEU A 529 21.15 25.40 -13.88
CA LEU A 529 22.47 24.78 -13.97
C LEU A 529 23.31 25.35 -15.12
N ASP A 530 22.72 26.16 -16.00
CA ASP A 530 23.42 26.84 -17.09
C ASP A 530 24.12 28.12 -16.56
N PRO A 531 25.47 28.20 -16.59
CA PRO A 531 26.21 29.36 -16.11
C PRO A 531 26.06 30.60 -17.02
N THR A 532 25.44 30.47 -18.20
CA THR A 532 25.32 31.54 -19.20
C THR A 532 23.96 32.23 -19.22
N ASN A 533 22.97 31.71 -18.49
CA ASN A 533 21.62 32.28 -18.50
C ASN A 533 21.47 33.46 -17.55
N GLU A 534 21.03 34.60 -18.09
CA GLU A 534 20.34 35.65 -17.33
C GLU A 534 18.85 35.27 -17.31
N VAL A 535 18.31 34.93 -16.14
CA VAL A 535 16.92 34.47 -16.01
C VAL A 535 15.96 35.66 -16.20
N GLU A 536 15.22 35.67 -17.31
CA GLU A 536 14.08 36.57 -17.52
C GLU A 536 12.85 36.02 -16.78
N ASP A 537 12.18 36.86 -15.99
CA ASP A 537 11.13 36.47 -15.03
C ASP A 537 9.76 36.82 -15.63
N ASP A 538 9.15 35.86 -16.34
CA ASP A 538 7.81 36.02 -16.96
C ASP A 538 6.65 35.92 -15.94
N TYR A 539 6.93 36.01 -14.64
CA TYR A 539 5.92 35.92 -13.59
C TYR A 539 5.01 37.16 -13.57
N VAL A 540 3.70 36.92 -13.66
CA VAL A 540 2.68 37.97 -13.55
C VAL A 540 2.36 38.19 -12.07
N GLU A 541 2.70 39.37 -11.53
CA GLU A 541 2.29 39.74 -10.17
C GLU A 541 0.76 39.93 -10.11
N PRO A 542 0.07 39.29 -9.15
CA PRO A 542 -1.36 39.51 -8.96
C PRO A 542 -1.63 40.96 -8.49
N ASP A 543 -2.70 41.57 -9.00
CA ASP A 543 -3.09 42.94 -8.62
C ASP A 543 -3.32 43.04 -7.10
N ALA A 544 -2.72 44.06 -6.47
CA ALA A 544 -2.80 44.27 -5.03
C ALA A 544 -4.22 44.62 -4.51
N ASP A 545 -5.17 44.90 -5.40
CA ASP A 545 -6.53 45.41 -5.08
C ASP A 545 -7.63 44.33 -5.05
N GLU A 546 -7.34 43.06 -5.38
CA GLU A 546 -8.30 41.96 -5.24
C GLU A 546 -7.94 41.05 -4.04
N THR A 547 -8.01 41.61 -2.83
CA THR A 547 -8.25 40.78 -1.66
C THR A 547 -9.64 40.16 -1.82
N PRO A 548 -9.80 38.81 -1.85
CA PRO A 548 -11.12 38.22 -1.74
C PRO A 548 -11.71 38.71 -0.41
N THR A 549 -12.93 39.25 -0.47
CA THR A 549 -13.67 39.78 0.68
C THR A 549 -13.41 38.96 1.93
N GLU A 550 -12.81 39.63 2.90
CA GLU A 550 -12.65 39.21 4.28
C GLU A 550 -14.00 38.65 4.75
N ASN A 551 -14.13 37.32 4.76
CA ASN A 551 -15.35 36.67 5.22
C ASN A 551 -15.36 36.76 6.74
N GLN A 552 -16.09 37.77 7.22
CA GLN A 552 -16.61 38.00 8.57
C GLN A 552 -15.57 38.03 9.70
N ASP A 553 -15.43 39.23 10.24
CA ASP A 553 -14.91 39.55 11.56
C ASP A 553 -15.20 38.42 12.57
N ILE A 554 -14.17 37.64 12.90
CA ILE A 554 -14.16 36.92 14.17
C ILE A 554 -13.80 37.97 15.21
N GLU A 555 -14.83 38.50 15.90
CA GLU A 555 -14.63 39.31 17.11
C GLU A 555 -13.71 38.54 18.08
N PHE A 556 -12.46 38.99 18.20
CA PHE A 556 -11.57 38.59 19.28
C PHE A 556 -12.13 39.18 20.59
N ASN A 557 -12.92 38.38 21.30
CA ASN A 557 -13.28 38.70 22.67
C ASN A 557 -12.06 38.47 23.57
N MET A 558 -11.38 39.55 23.91
CA MET A 558 -10.18 39.58 24.76
C MET A 558 -10.48 39.59 26.26
N ASP A 559 -11.65 39.10 26.70
CA ASP A 559 -11.94 38.90 28.12
C ASP A 559 -12.09 37.41 28.43
N ASN A 560 -10.95 36.75 28.66
CA ASN A 560 -10.85 35.66 29.62
C ASN A 560 -9.42 35.64 30.16
N ASP A 561 -9.29 36.29 31.30
CA ASP A 561 -8.11 36.36 32.15
C ASP A 561 -7.74 34.93 32.61
N VAL A 562 -6.77 34.30 31.94
CA VAL A 562 -6.15 33.06 32.41
C VAL A 562 -4.90 33.47 33.18
N GLN A 563 -4.98 33.30 34.50
CA GLN A 563 -3.86 33.52 35.42
C GLN A 563 -2.64 32.71 34.98
N VAL A 564 -1.55 33.43 34.74
CA VAL A 564 -0.21 32.88 34.47
C VAL A 564 0.47 32.63 35.82
N ASP A 565 0.59 31.36 36.20
CA ASP A 565 1.56 30.91 37.20
C ASP A 565 2.74 30.25 36.48
N GLU A 566 3.91 30.89 36.56
CA GLU A 566 5.24 30.31 36.34
C GLU A 566 6.01 30.34 37.68
N PRO A 567 7.12 29.59 37.89
CA PRO A 567 7.81 28.67 36.96
C PRO A 567 8.13 27.27 37.56
N TYR A 568 8.38 26.29 36.70
CA TYR A 568 9.00 25.00 37.08
C TYR A 568 10.51 25.02 36.83
N GLU A 569 11.26 24.51 37.81
CA GLU A 569 12.72 24.39 37.83
C GLU A 569 13.26 23.40 36.78
N GLU A 570 14.38 23.76 36.14
CA GLU A 570 15.20 22.84 35.35
C GLU A 570 15.92 21.84 36.27
N THR A 571 15.71 20.54 36.06
CA THR A 571 16.64 19.50 36.54
C THR A 571 17.17 18.67 35.37
N PRO A 572 18.50 18.55 35.20
CA PRO A 572 19.10 17.72 34.15
C PRO A 572 19.10 16.25 34.58
N LEU A 573 18.46 15.38 33.78
CA LEU A 573 18.47 13.94 34.03
C LEU A 573 19.83 13.34 33.63
N ALA A 574 20.69 13.11 34.63
CA ALA A 574 21.90 12.31 34.50
C ALA A 574 21.55 10.81 34.47
N ASN A 575 22.00 10.10 33.45
CA ASN A 575 21.96 8.64 33.39
C ASN A 575 22.85 8.05 34.49
N HIS A 576 22.25 7.37 35.46
CA HIS A 576 22.95 6.51 36.41
C HIS A 576 22.69 5.04 36.02
N ILE A 577 23.77 4.36 35.64
CA ILE A 577 23.82 2.91 35.49
C ILE A 577 24.08 2.37 36.90
N ASP A 578 23.14 1.61 37.45
CA ASP A 578 23.34 0.89 38.71
C ASP A 578 23.48 -0.61 38.45
N THR A 579 24.59 -1.15 38.96
CA THR A 579 25.00 -2.55 38.82
C THR A 579 24.71 -3.31 40.11
N GLU A 580 24.01 -4.44 39.96
CA GLU A 580 23.85 -5.56 40.90
C GLU A 580 23.06 -5.34 42.21
N ASP A 581 21.92 -6.04 42.35
CA ASP A 581 21.81 -7.12 43.35
C ASP A 581 20.52 -7.95 43.19
N ARG A 582 20.62 -9.27 43.40
CA ARG A 582 19.49 -10.22 43.43
C ARG A 582 18.70 -10.10 44.75
N PRO A 583 17.40 -10.41 44.74
CA PRO A 583 16.95 -11.47 45.65
C PRO A 583 15.94 -12.47 45.07
N LYS A 584 15.85 -13.57 45.80
CA LYS A 584 15.12 -14.83 45.58
C LYS A 584 13.61 -14.74 45.85
N PHE A 585 12.88 -15.52 45.04
CA PHE A 585 11.67 -16.31 45.34
C PHE A 585 10.34 -15.63 45.71
N GLY A 586 9.28 -16.08 45.02
CA GLY A 586 7.87 -15.97 45.41
C GLY A 586 6.94 -16.45 44.31
N ILE A 587 6.73 -17.77 44.19
CA ILE A 587 5.64 -18.36 43.41
C ILE A 587 4.36 -18.20 44.22
N GLU A 588 3.37 -17.48 43.71
CA GLU A 588 1.99 -17.58 44.18
C GLU A 588 1.04 -17.91 43.02
N THR A 589 0.40 -19.06 43.18
CA THR A 589 -0.71 -19.60 42.40
C THR A 589 -2.05 -19.14 42.98
N SER A 590 -3.12 -19.27 42.17
CA SER A 590 -4.55 -19.32 42.56
C SER A 590 -5.22 -17.92 42.61
N THR A 591 -6.47 -17.68 42.17
CA THR A 591 -7.63 -18.57 42.08
C THR A 591 -8.69 -17.99 41.12
N VAL A 592 -9.47 -18.92 40.58
CA VAL A 592 -10.74 -18.84 39.86
C VAL A 592 -11.79 -17.93 40.53
N ALA A 593 -12.59 -17.21 39.72
CA ALA A 593 -13.95 -16.82 40.07
C ALA A 593 -14.90 -17.10 38.89
N VAL A 594 -15.74 -18.11 39.10
CA VAL A 594 -16.90 -18.53 38.29
C VAL A 594 -18.15 -17.94 38.94
N LEU A 595 -19.05 -17.34 38.16
CA LEU A 595 -20.46 -17.10 38.52
C LEU A 595 -21.28 -17.41 37.25
N GLU A 596 -21.65 -18.68 37.07
CA GLU A 596 -22.94 -19.31 37.42
C GLU A 596 -24.15 -18.82 36.60
N ILE A 597 -24.54 -19.72 35.69
CA ILE A 597 -25.77 -19.75 34.89
C ILE A 597 -26.92 -20.22 35.80
N LYS A 598 -28.06 -19.53 35.76
CA LYS A 598 -29.34 -20.02 36.28
C LYS A 598 -30.40 -20.00 35.17
N ASN A 599 -31.02 -21.16 34.95
CA ASN A 599 -32.29 -21.40 34.25
C ASN A 599 -33.12 -22.34 35.15
N PRO A 600 -34.42 -22.59 34.89
CA PRO A 600 -35.51 -21.72 34.42
C PRO A 600 -36.78 -21.88 35.29
N ILE A 601 -37.78 -20.98 35.23
CA ILE A 601 -39.20 -21.27 35.61
C ILE A 601 -40.15 -20.48 34.69
N GLU A 602 -41.23 -21.17 34.28
CA GLU A 602 -42.26 -20.84 33.28
C GLU A 602 -43.40 -19.88 33.71
N ALA A 603 -43.98 -19.28 32.67
CA ALA A 603 -45.39 -18.99 32.36
C ALA A 603 -46.22 -17.91 33.12
N GLY A 604 -46.74 -16.96 32.32
CA GLY A 604 -47.89 -16.10 32.61
C GLY A 604 -48.19 -15.13 31.46
N ASP A 605 -49.27 -15.41 30.71
CA ASP A 605 -49.81 -14.73 29.51
C ASP A 605 -50.03 -13.22 29.60
N GLN A 606 -49.85 -12.51 28.46
CA GLN A 606 -50.89 -11.62 27.89
C GLN A 606 -50.60 -11.22 26.41
N LYS A 607 -51.66 -11.32 25.59
CA LYS A 607 -51.79 -11.11 24.12
C LYS A 607 -51.56 -9.68 23.63
N SER A 608 -51.08 -9.52 22.37
CA SER A 608 -51.82 -8.84 21.28
C SER A 608 -51.11 -8.91 19.90
N ASP A 609 -51.82 -9.47 18.92
CA ASP A 609 -51.86 -9.25 17.45
C ASP A 609 -50.67 -8.68 16.65
N ALA A 610 -50.18 -9.48 15.69
CA ALA A 610 -50.26 -9.19 14.23
C ALA A 610 -49.63 -10.34 13.42
N ASP A 611 -50.46 -11.00 12.62
CA ASP A 611 -50.14 -12.18 11.81
C ASP A 611 -49.45 -11.76 10.49
N ILE A 612 -48.13 -11.98 10.36
CA ILE A 612 -47.40 -11.91 9.07
C ILE A 612 -46.98 -13.33 8.70
N LYS A 613 -47.67 -13.91 7.73
CA LYS A 613 -47.31 -15.21 7.15
C LYS A 613 -46.07 -15.05 6.26
N GLU A 614 -44.93 -15.58 6.71
CA GLU A 614 -43.79 -15.85 5.85
C GLU A 614 -44.16 -16.88 4.77
N ALA A 615 -43.94 -16.52 3.51
CA ALA A 615 -44.10 -17.45 2.39
C ALA A 615 -42.99 -18.50 2.44
N SER A 616 -43.38 -19.78 2.49
CA SER A 616 -42.46 -20.90 2.61
C SER A 616 -41.55 -21.02 1.37
N TYR A 617 -40.33 -21.51 1.60
CA TYR A 617 -39.25 -21.83 0.66
C TYR A 617 -39.71 -22.50 -0.66
N ASN A 618 -40.86 -23.17 -0.63
CA ASN A 618 -41.47 -23.82 -1.78
C ASN A 618 -41.89 -22.82 -2.88
N VAL A 619 -42.31 -21.61 -2.53
CA VAL A 619 -42.76 -20.60 -3.51
C VAL A 619 -41.60 -20.04 -4.33
N TYR A 620 -40.45 -19.78 -3.69
CA TYR A 620 -39.24 -19.31 -4.37
C TYR A 620 -38.66 -20.36 -5.33
N TRP A 621 -38.79 -21.64 -4.98
CA TRP A 621 -38.35 -22.74 -5.84
C TRP A 621 -39.17 -22.83 -7.15
N TRP A 622 -40.49 -22.66 -7.07
CA TRP A 622 -41.36 -22.64 -8.25
C TRP A 622 -41.17 -21.39 -9.12
N ILE A 623 -40.86 -20.23 -8.53
CA ILE A 623 -40.49 -19.03 -9.28
C ILE A 623 -39.19 -19.26 -10.07
N GLY A 624 -38.19 -19.91 -9.45
CA GLY A 624 -36.93 -20.27 -10.10
C GLY A 624 -37.15 -21.17 -11.33
N ILE A 625 -38.01 -22.18 -11.23
CA ILE A 625 -38.36 -23.06 -12.35
C ILE A 625 -39.09 -22.30 -13.46
N GLY A 626 -39.99 -21.38 -13.11
CA GLY A 626 -40.70 -20.54 -14.07
C GLY A 626 -39.75 -19.65 -14.89
N VAL A 627 -38.76 -19.05 -14.24
CA VAL A 627 -37.73 -18.23 -14.91
C VAL A 627 -36.84 -19.08 -15.82
N ALA A 628 -36.41 -20.26 -15.36
CA ALA A 628 -35.60 -21.17 -16.17
C ALA A 628 -36.33 -21.62 -17.44
N LEU A 629 -37.62 -21.95 -17.34
CA LEU A 629 -38.44 -22.31 -18.51
C LEU A 629 -38.62 -21.13 -19.48
N ALA A 630 -38.81 -19.90 -18.96
CA ALA A 630 -38.90 -18.71 -19.81
C ALA A 630 -37.60 -18.46 -20.60
N VAL A 631 -36.44 -18.62 -19.97
CA VAL A 631 -35.13 -18.47 -20.63
C VAL A 631 -34.95 -19.52 -21.73
N VAL A 632 -35.34 -20.78 -21.49
CA VAL A 632 -35.28 -21.85 -22.50
C VAL A 632 -36.17 -21.53 -23.71
N VAL A 633 -37.39 -21.03 -23.50
CA VAL A 633 -38.30 -20.64 -24.58
C VAL A 633 -37.72 -19.47 -25.40
N ILE A 634 -37.10 -18.49 -24.74
CA ILE A 634 -36.43 -17.37 -25.42
C ILE A 634 -35.26 -17.86 -26.28
N ILE A 635 -34.43 -18.77 -25.76
CA ILE A 635 -33.30 -19.35 -26.51
C ILE A 635 -33.80 -20.11 -27.74
N ILE A 636 -34.86 -20.91 -27.60
CA ILE A 636 -35.48 -21.62 -28.73
C ILE A 636 -36.01 -20.63 -29.78
N ALA A 637 -36.63 -19.52 -29.36
CA ALA A 637 -37.11 -18.48 -30.26
C ALA A 637 -35.95 -17.77 -31.00
N ILE A 638 -34.83 -17.51 -30.33
CA ILE A 638 -33.63 -16.92 -30.94
C ILE A 638 -33.03 -17.88 -31.97
N ILE A 639 -32.93 -19.17 -31.65
CA ILE A 639 -32.42 -20.20 -32.57
C ILE A 639 -33.34 -20.33 -33.79
N ALA A 640 -34.67 -20.34 -33.59
CA ALA A 640 -35.65 -20.39 -34.67
C ALA A 640 -35.53 -19.16 -35.60
N ARG A 641 -35.37 -17.95 -35.01
CA ARG A 641 -35.18 -16.71 -35.77
C ARG A 641 -33.88 -16.71 -36.58
N LYS A 642 -32.79 -17.22 -35.99
CA LYS A 642 -31.49 -17.35 -36.68
C LYS A 642 -31.56 -18.34 -37.84
N ARG A 643 -32.26 -19.46 -37.66
CA ARG A 643 -32.47 -20.49 -38.71
C ARG A 643 -33.34 -19.98 -39.85
N HIS A 644 -34.35 -19.16 -39.55
CA HIS A 644 -35.19 -18.51 -40.56
C HIS A 644 -34.41 -17.46 -41.38
N ASN A 645 -33.58 -16.63 -40.73
CA ASN A 645 -32.73 -15.66 -41.44
C ASN A 645 -31.69 -16.36 -42.34
N HIS A 646 -31.11 -17.47 -41.89
CA HIS A 646 -30.19 -18.25 -42.70
C HIS A 646 -30.86 -18.85 -43.94
N ARG A 647 -32.11 -19.33 -43.83
CA ARG A 647 -32.89 -19.78 -45.00
C ARG A 647 -33.17 -18.65 -45.99
N LYS A 648 -33.56 -17.45 -45.52
CA LYS A 648 -33.73 -16.29 -46.40
C LYS A 648 -32.44 -15.85 -47.10
N GLN A 649 -31.28 -15.98 -46.45
CA GLN A 649 -29.99 -15.70 -47.08
C GLN A 649 -29.65 -16.73 -48.17
N LEU A 650 -29.93 -18.01 -47.93
CA LEU A 650 -29.73 -19.07 -48.95
C LEU A 650 -30.68 -18.92 -50.14
N GLU A 651 -31.92 -18.48 -49.92
CA GLU A 651 -32.88 -18.19 -51.00
C GLU A 651 -32.42 -17.01 -51.86
N ARG A 652 -31.95 -15.91 -51.24
CA ARG A 652 -31.35 -14.76 -51.96
C ARG A 652 -30.10 -15.13 -52.75
N GLN A 653 -29.27 -16.04 -52.22
CA GLN A 653 -28.09 -16.54 -52.95
C GLN A 653 -28.48 -17.41 -54.15
N ARG A 654 -29.60 -18.15 -54.08
CA ARG A 654 -30.12 -18.91 -55.22
C ARG A 654 -30.75 -18.01 -56.29
N GLU A 655 -31.49 -16.97 -55.91
CA GLU A 655 -32.05 -16.01 -56.86
C GLU A 655 -30.95 -15.23 -57.61
N ASN A 656 -29.85 -14.86 -56.93
CA ASN A 656 -28.70 -14.21 -57.57
C ASN A 656 -27.84 -15.15 -58.44
N SER A 657 -28.06 -16.47 -58.40
CA SER A 657 -27.36 -17.43 -59.27
C SER A 657 -28.13 -17.78 -60.55
N HIS A 658 -29.36 -17.25 -60.70
CA HIS A 658 -30.24 -17.48 -61.85
C HIS A 658 -30.64 -16.20 -62.61
N ALA A 659 -30.04 -15.06 -62.25
CA ALA A 659 -30.00 -13.82 -63.05
C ALA A 659 -28.57 -13.62 -63.57
#